data_AF-C5M6M3-F1
#
_entry.id   AF-C5M6M3-F1
#
_cell.length_a   1.000
_cell.length_b   1.000
_cell.length_c   1.000
_cell.angle_alpha   90.00
_cell.angle_beta   90.00
_cell.angle_gamma   90.00
#
_symmetry.space_group_name_H-M   'P 1'
#
loop_
_entity.id
_entity.type
_entity.pdbx_description
1 polymer ?
#
loop_
_entity_poly.entity_id
_entity_poly.type
_entity_poly.pdbx_seq_one_letter_code
_entity_poly.pdbx_strand_id
1 'polypeptide(L)'
;MNLLDLPEEVICLIFSLIPNEYLINFIDTPKIHQYGAKRLYSTIRIKYDYFNSLHCPLDDDGIPVLRNGYAYLSLLRAIPDIKPQKVIIHDSLDAIILAKYYPSSLTGIKTVVVVICSYDYFDQLLEIQMLASKYSINFQWDLKINNDNYLPSEHSTIPMNVRSLDIRNSHEVDKIFKNSWSNLIELRVPISFSHNEIKCLPDQLQILECKLFMVKAPLKENSLKLEFPSSLRTLVISEITYYPSSAVTIDFTLSSNLKILSIFYCDIRILEFCEWKFPKCLTSFTADFNPNTSIVWKTMCPELNEFVLRNPESDVGTIINLLKSLPPTLQRLVIPECMGFELPSNTKNSNASDNPKPKRKSIRNFLSRPKSLSKGGTEFLSKYSSQNLAIVPKHQDGSHETLYSGILSNLNHFEIIGILQVQTNYRIPSYLNGISTRTSKVDVDQFQYLHNLTSLKLISIQGINVFGGILPASLKKLVIDSCSFKEIHVNAKNLETLKIEGGSFTDLDDSHFTFPKNLKKLGIHTSKVKNISSKFPDSIELLDLYGNSNLKYIKQFPINMKSLSLRKTAICKRFTDGKTNQFQILPIFPLSLESLDLSLTEMDEICLRMLHLKEYTNLKMLCLRQNYSFDEIDLNCFPKSLVTLDLSYCSVNRFVGKFGSLPNLEIIGLAKNFSLQYFDAIVYDSQKIFNNKIKIIDLQLCTLSQKAVNAIYGELVENPSFERILLSDNVPLPFLDDSEKSKKVQQLSLTFDGYFEYNYRTLI
;
A
#
# COMPACT_ATOMS: atom_id res chain seq x y z
N MET A 1 17.71 -6.24 39.02
CA MET A 1 17.02 -7.36 38.34
C MET A 1 17.27 -7.19 36.86
N ASN A 2 18.03 -8.09 36.25
CA ASN A 2 18.26 -8.15 34.81
C ASN A 2 17.04 -8.78 34.13
N LEU A 3 16.83 -8.48 32.85
CA LEU A 3 15.74 -9.06 32.06
C LEU A 3 15.76 -10.61 32.07
N LEU A 4 16.96 -11.20 32.08
CA LEU A 4 17.17 -12.65 32.12
C LEU A 4 16.92 -13.28 33.50
N ASP A 5 16.69 -12.46 34.54
CA ASP A 5 16.30 -12.97 35.86
C ASP A 5 14.79 -13.27 35.93
N LEU A 6 14.03 -12.93 34.87
CA LEU A 6 12.60 -13.19 34.77
C LEU A 6 12.32 -14.62 34.25
N PRO A 7 11.17 -15.24 34.61
CA PRO A 7 10.73 -16.50 34.00
C PRO A 7 10.60 -16.41 32.48
N GLU A 8 10.86 -17.50 31.77
CA GLU A 8 10.87 -17.54 30.30
C GLU A 8 9.55 -17.05 29.69
N GLU A 9 8.44 -17.41 30.32
CA GLU A 9 7.09 -17.02 29.89
C GLU A 9 6.89 -15.51 29.98
N VAL A 10 7.45 -14.88 31.01
CA VAL A 10 7.40 -13.42 31.19
C VAL A 10 8.26 -12.74 30.13
N ILE A 11 9.44 -13.28 29.81
CA ILE A 11 10.28 -12.76 28.73
C ILE A 11 9.56 -12.90 27.38
N CYS A 12 8.97 -14.06 27.08
CA CYS A 12 8.21 -14.28 25.86
C CYS A 12 7.02 -13.32 25.75
N LEU A 13 6.32 -13.05 26.86
CA LEU A 13 5.24 -12.08 26.91
C LEU A 13 5.75 -10.66 26.63
N ILE A 14 6.86 -10.24 27.24
CA ILE A 14 7.49 -8.93 26.97
C ILE A 14 7.78 -8.79 25.48
N PHE A 15 8.45 -9.79 24.88
CA PHE A 15 8.76 -9.77 23.44
C PHE A 15 7.49 -9.79 22.57
N SER A 16 6.41 -10.42 23.03
CA SER A 16 5.14 -10.44 22.29
C SER A 16 4.50 -9.06 22.10
N LEU A 17 4.82 -8.12 23.01
CA LEU A 17 4.35 -6.74 23.00
C LEU A 17 5.24 -5.81 22.17
N ILE A 18 6.43 -6.26 21.74
CA ILE A 18 7.35 -5.46 20.93
C ILE A 18 6.98 -5.59 19.45
N PRO A 19 6.79 -4.49 18.70
CA PRO A 19 6.57 -4.53 17.26
C PRO A 19 7.75 -5.15 16.52
N ASN A 20 7.46 -5.87 15.43
CA ASN A 20 8.46 -6.61 14.67
C ASN A 20 9.58 -5.72 14.11
N GLU A 21 9.29 -4.45 13.78
CA GLU A 21 10.31 -3.50 13.29
C GLU A 21 11.42 -3.21 14.31
N TYR A 22 11.16 -3.41 15.60
CA TYR A 22 12.18 -3.30 16.64
C TYR A 22 12.83 -4.66 16.94
N LEU A 23 12.08 -5.75 16.77
CA LEU A 23 12.58 -7.11 17.03
C LEU A 23 13.75 -7.50 16.16
N ILE A 24 13.83 -6.96 14.95
CA ILE A 24 14.96 -7.21 14.03
C ILE A 24 16.32 -6.86 14.67
N ASN A 25 16.37 -5.81 15.49
CA ASN A 25 17.61 -5.37 16.15
C ASN A 25 18.06 -6.33 17.26
N PHE A 26 17.15 -7.20 17.75
CA PHE A 26 17.48 -8.18 18.79
C PHE A 26 18.03 -9.49 18.24
N ILE A 27 17.90 -9.76 16.93
CA ILE A 27 18.44 -10.97 16.29
C ILE A 27 19.96 -11.04 16.48
N ASP A 28 20.65 -9.90 16.41
CA ASP A 28 22.10 -9.82 16.56
C ASP A 28 22.56 -9.70 18.02
N THR A 29 21.64 -9.76 19.00
CA THR A 29 21.97 -9.63 20.43
C THR A 29 22.04 -10.99 21.12
N PRO A 30 23.25 -11.55 21.39
CA PRO A 30 23.41 -12.98 21.74
C PRO A 30 22.60 -13.44 22.97
N LYS A 31 22.37 -12.57 23.94
CA LYS A 31 21.66 -12.92 25.18
C LYS A 31 20.14 -13.05 25.04
N ILE A 32 19.55 -12.42 24.03
CA ILE A 32 18.09 -12.31 23.87
C ILE A 32 17.61 -12.66 22.46
N HIS A 33 18.53 -12.98 21.54
CA HIS A 33 18.22 -13.30 20.15
C HIS A 33 17.19 -14.42 20.01
N GLN A 34 17.23 -15.46 20.85
CA GLN A 34 16.26 -16.56 20.81
C GLN A 34 14.81 -16.08 21.02
N TYR A 35 14.59 -15.13 21.94
CA TYR A 35 13.26 -14.59 22.23
C TYR A 35 12.79 -13.65 21.11
N GLY A 36 13.71 -12.81 20.63
CA GLY A 36 13.49 -11.94 19.47
C GLY A 36 13.11 -12.74 18.22
N ALA A 37 13.92 -13.74 17.87
CA ALA A 37 13.72 -14.59 16.70
C ALA A 37 12.44 -15.43 16.80
N LYS A 38 12.18 -16.09 17.94
CA LYS A 38 10.96 -16.88 18.16
C LYS A 38 9.70 -16.04 17.98
N ARG A 39 9.70 -14.80 18.45
CA ARG A 39 8.57 -13.88 18.25
C ARG A 39 8.51 -13.34 16.82
N LEU A 40 9.61 -12.83 16.30
CA LEU A 40 9.68 -12.24 14.96
C LEU A 40 9.19 -13.22 13.90
N TYR A 41 9.72 -14.45 13.94
CA TYR A 41 9.43 -15.53 12.99
C TYR A 41 8.25 -16.41 13.43
N SER A 42 7.43 -15.97 14.40
CA SER A 42 6.20 -16.66 14.77
C SER A 42 5.18 -16.69 13.63
N THR A 43 5.20 -15.68 12.76
CA THR A 43 4.50 -15.67 11.47
C THR A 43 5.50 -15.35 10.38
N ILE A 44 5.53 -16.16 9.33
CA ILE A 44 6.39 -15.94 8.16
C ILE A 44 5.50 -15.83 6.92
N ARG A 45 5.82 -14.88 6.05
CA ARG A 45 5.23 -14.76 4.71
C ARG A 45 6.24 -15.24 3.68
N ILE A 46 5.90 -16.25 2.90
CA ILE A 46 6.66 -16.67 1.72
C ILE A 46 5.99 -16.02 0.53
N LYS A 47 6.61 -14.97 0.01
CA LYS A 47 6.09 -14.21 -1.13
C LYS A 47 7.22 -13.90 -2.07
N TYR A 48 6.97 -14.20 -3.34
CA TYR A 48 7.83 -13.78 -4.42
C TYR A 48 7.59 -12.29 -4.71
N ASP A 49 8.39 -11.40 -4.13
CA ASP A 49 8.36 -9.96 -4.43
C ASP A 49 9.67 -9.56 -5.10
N TYR A 50 9.68 -9.82 -6.41
CA TYR A 50 10.79 -9.75 -7.37
C TYR A 50 12.10 -9.20 -6.79
N PHE A 51 12.25 -7.90 -6.48
CA PHE A 51 13.50 -7.43 -5.86
C PHE A 51 13.31 -6.15 -5.02
N ASN A 52 12.14 -5.96 -4.39
CA ASN A 52 11.83 -4.71 -3.69
C ASN A 52 12.05 -4.77 -2.17
N SER A 53 12.30 -5.94 -1.57
CA SER A 53 12.64 -6.06 -0.15
C SER A 53 14.12 -5.73 0.10
N LEU A 54 14.52 -4.55 -0.35
CA LEU A 54 15.78 -3.92 0.02
C LEU A 54 15.74 -3.62 1.51
N HIS A 55 16.48 -4.41 2.29
CA HIS A 55 16.84 -4.16 3.69
C HIS A 55 15.74 -4.22 4.75
N CYS A 56 14.47 -4.36 4.38
CA CYS A 56 13.44 -4.73 5.36
C CYS A 56 13.02 -6.17 5.08
N PRO A 57 13.40 -7.14 5.93
CA PRO A 57 12.82 -8.47 5.84
C PRO A 57 11.35 -8.44 6.24
N LEU A 58 10.72 -7.29 6.51
CA LEU A 58 9.34 -7.15 6.97
C LEU A 58 8.50 -6.49 5.88
N ASP A 59 7.27 -6.98 5.71
CA ASP A 59 6.23 -6.31 4.91
C ASP A 59 5.65 -5.09 5.65
N ASP A 60 4.70 -4.39 5.03
CA ASP A 60 4.03 -3.22 5.62
C ASP A 60 3.33 -3.52 6.97
N ASP A 61 2.94 -4.78 7.21
CA ASP A 61 2.35 -5.25 8.46
C ASP A 61 3.38 -5.78 9.48
N GLY A 62 4.66 -5.59 9.20
CA GLY A 62 5.76 -6.02 10.05
C GLY A 62 6.04 -7.53 9.98
N ILE A 63 5.34 -8.31 9.15
CA ILE A 63 5.57 -9.76 9.07
C ILE A 63 6.84 -10.04 8.27
N PRO A 64 7.75 -10.90 8.76
CA PRO A 64 8.90 -11.33 7.98
C PRO A 64 8.54 -11.98 6.65
N VAL A 65 9.06 -11.44 5.56
CA VAL A 65 8.93 -11.94 4.20
C VAL A 65 10.17 -12.71 3.79
N LEU A 66 9.98 -13.96 3.42
CA LEU A 66 10.98 -14.80 2.79
C LEU A 66 10.63 -14.96 1.31
N ARG A 67 11.67 -14.98 0.48
CA ARG A 67 11.54 -14.96 -0.97
C ARG A 67 10.89 -16.21 -1.58
N ASN A 68 11.08 -17.37 -0.97
CA ASN A 68 10.61 -18.67 -1.47
C ASN A 68 10.64 -19.75 -0.37
N GLY A 69 10.16 -20.96 -0.69
CA GLY A 69 10.18 -22.11 0.23
C GLY A 69 11.57 -22.53 0.69
N TYR A 70 12.62 -22.35 -0.12
CA TYR A 70 13.99 -22.70 0.25
C TYR A 70 14.61 -21.76 1.27
N ALA A 71 14.33 -20.46 1.17
CA ALA A 71 14.74 -19.47 2.16
C ALA A 71 14.08 -19.77 3.52
N TYR A 72 12.82 -20.21 3.51
CA TYR A 72 12.14 -20.73 4.71
C TYR A 72 12.86 -21.92 5.33
N LEU A 73 13.18 -22.94 4.54
CA LEU A 73 13.91 -24.12 5.05
C LEU A 73 15.32 -23.76 5.54
N SER A 74 15.99 -22.82 4.87
CA SER A 74 17.32 -22.35 5.28
C SER A 74 17.26 -21.61 6.61
N LEU A 75 16.23 -20.79 6.84
CA LEU A 75 15.98 -20.16 8.13
C LEU A 75 15.78 -21.19 9.23
N LEU A 76 14.93 -22.20 9.01
CA LEU A 76 14.69 -23.26 10.01
C LEU A 76 15.96 -24.07 10.32
N ARG A 77 16.85 -24.25 9.35
CA ARG A 77 18.15 -24.91 9.57
C ARG A 77 19.13 -24.02 10.32
N ALA A 78 19.16 -22.73 10.00
CA ALA A 78 20.06 -21.76 10.62
C ALA A 78 19.68 -21.49 12.09
N ILE A 79 18.39 -21.56 12.42
CA ILE A 79 17.87 -21.32 13.77
C ILE A 79 16.85 -22.42 14.13
N PRO A 80 17.33 -23.61 14.54
CA PRO A 80 16.48 -24.79 14.78
C PRO A 80 15.40 -24.61 15.85
N ASP A 81 15.58 -23.66 16.76
CA ASP A 81 14.63 -23.37 17.85
C ASP A 81 13.38 -22.60 17.36
N ILE A 82 13.40 -22.05 16.15
CA ILE A 82 12.24 -21.39 15.57
C ILE A 82 11.22 -22.44 15.15
N LYS A 83 10.02 -22.33 15.74
CA LYS A 83 8.83 -23.07 15.33
C LYS A 83 7.75 -22.06 14.95
N PRO A 84 7.61 -21.73 13.66
CA PRO A 84 6.61 -20.78 13.21
C PRO A 84 5.21 -21.27 13.61
N GLN A 85 4.37 -20.37 14.12
CA GLN A 85 2.98 -20.69 14.42
C GLN A 85 2.12 -20.59 13.17
N LYS A 86 2.52 -19.72 12.22
CA LYS A 86 1.82 -19.48 10.96
C LYS A 86 2.79 -19.26 9.80
N VAL A 87 2.52 -19.89 8.65
CA VAL A 87 3.23 -19.62 7.39
C VAL A 87 2.21 -19.22 6.33
N ILE A 88 2.43 -18.08 5.67
CA ILE A 88 1.57 -17.54 4.61
C ILE A 88 2.31 -17.69 3.28
N ILE A 89 1.84 -18.55 2.39
CA ILE A 89 2.51 -18.85 1.11
C ILE A 89 1.71 -18.22 -0.02
N HIS A 90 2.31 -17.29 -0.76
CA HIS A 90 1.67 -16.62 -1.89
C HIS A 90 1.91 -17.31 -3.24
N ASP A 91 2.87 -18.22 -3.32
CA ASP A 91 3.20 -19.00 -4.52
C ASP A 91 2.80 -20.47 -4.29
N SER A 92 1.86 -20.97 -5.08
CA SER A 92 1.37 -22.36 -4.98
C SER A 92 2.48 -23.37 -5.21
N LEU A 93 3.50 -23.07 -6.03
CA LEU A 93 4.63 -23.96 -6.25
C LEU A 93 5.48 -24.11 -5.00
N ASP A 94 5.71 -23.03 -4.25
CA ASP A 94 6.40 -23.09 -2.96
C ASP A 94 5.60 -23.95 -1.95
N ALA A 95 4.27 -23.87 -1.97
CA ALA A 95 3.42 -24.72 -1.14
C ALA A 95 3.54 -26.21 -1.54
N ILE A 96 3.53 -26.53 -2.84
CA ILE A 96 3.75 -27.89 -3.35
C ILE A 96 5.13 -28.40 -2.92
N ILE A 97 6.19 -27.62 -3.14
CA ILE A 97 7.57 -28.01 -2.81
C ILE A 97 7.70 -28.33 -1.32
N LEU A 98 7.18 -27.45 -0.46
CA LEU A 98 7.22 -27.66 0.99
C LEU A 98 6.39 -28.87 1.40
N ALA A 99 5.17 -29.03 0.88
CA ALA A 99 4.31 -30.17 1.21
C ALA A 99 4.87 -31.51 0.72
N LYS A 100 5.39 -31.53 -0.51
CA LYS A 100 5.84 -32.76 -1.20
C LYS A 100 7.17 -33.26 -0.66
N TYR A 101 8.11 -32.35 -0.42
CA TYR A 101 9.49 -32.71 -0.09
C TYR A 101 9.88 -32.44 1.36
N TYR A 102 9.18 -31.54 2.05
CA TYR A 102 9.49 -31.16 3.43
C TYR A 102 8.22 -31.06 4.31
N PRO A 103 7.33 -32.07 4.31
CA PRO A 103 6.03 -31.97 4.98
C PRO A 103 6.15 -31.67 6.49
N SER A 104 7.20 -32.19 7.15
CA SER A 104 7.48 -31.93 8.57
C SER A 104 7.71 -30.45 8.90
N SER A 105 8.11 -29.64 7.91
CA SER A 105 8.27 -28.19 8.08
C SER A 105 6.94 -27.43 8.13
N LEU A 106 5.82 -28.09 7.83
CA LEU A 106 4.46 -27.56 7.85
C LEU A 106 3.52 -28.31 8.82
N THR A 107 3.87 -29.52 9.25
CA THR A 107 3.06 -30.32 10.19
C THR A 107 2.87 -29.58 11.52
N GLY A 108 1.62 -29.44 11.97
CA GLY A 108 1.27 -28.73 13.21
C GLY A 108 1.37 -27.21 13.14
N ILE A 109 1.72 -26.65 11.97
CA ILE A 109 1.78 -25.20 11.73
C ILE A 109 0.50 -24.77 11.00
N LYS A 110 -0.03 -23.60 11.37
CA LYS A 110 -1.14 -22.99 10.63
C LYS A 110 -0.63 -22.49 9.27
N THR A 111 -0.85 -23.26 8.21
CA THR A 111 -0.37 -22.89 6.87
C THR A 111 -1.50 -22.28 6.07
N VAL A 112 -1.32 -21.03 5.62
CA VAL A 112 -2.26 -20.30 4.78
C VAL A 112 -1.68 -20.21 3.38
N VAL A 113 -2.37 -20.73 2.38
CA VAL A 113 -1.98 -20.59 0.97
C VAL A 113 -2.85 -19.52 0.35
N VAL A 114 -2.22 -18.42 -0.07
CA VAL A 114 -2.87 -17.33 -0.79
C VAL A 114 -2.71 -17.64 -2.28
N VAL A 115 -3.79 -18.04 -2.94
CA VAL A 115 -3.75 -18.41 -4.35
C VAL A 115 -4.49 -17.37 -5.16
N ILE A 116 -3.79 -16.76 -6.11
CA ILE A 116 -4.40 -15.92 -7.13
C ILE A 116 -4.73 -16.84 -8.29
N CYS A 117 -5.98 -17.28 -8.37
CA CYS A 117 -6.40 -18.27 -9.36
C CYS A 117 -6.45 -17.65 -10.76
N SER A 118 -5.59 -18.15 -11.66
CA SER A 118 -5.80 -18.10 -13.12
C SER A 118 -6.07 -19.52 -13.65
N TYR A 119 -6.33 -19.67 -14.97
CA TYR A 119 -6.75 -20.93 -15.60
C TYR A 119 -5.84 -22.12 -15.24
N ASP A 120 -4.53 -21.90 -15.16
CA ASP A 120 -3.53 -22.97 -15.01
C ASP A 120 -3.30 -23.43 -13.56
N TYR A 121 -3.95 -22.81 -12.57
CA TYR A 121 -3.65 -23.06 -11.14
C TYR A 121 -4.56 -24.10 -10.47
N PHE A 122 -5.66 -24.52 -11.11
CA PHE A 122 -6.56 -25.50 -10.49
C PHE A 122 -5.91 -26.86 -10.28
N ASP A 123 -5.09 -27.31 -11.22
CA ASP A 123 -4.36 -28.57 -11.06
C ASP A 123 -3.37 -28.50 -9.89
N GLN A 124 -2.72 -27.34 -9.68
CA GLN A 124 -1.83 -27.11 -8.54
C GLN A 124 -2.61 -27.11 -7.22
N LEU A 125 -3.81 -26.52 -7.17
CA LEU A 125 -4.68 -26.57 -5.99
C LEU A 125 -5.04 -28.01 -5.62
N LEU A 126 -5.39 -28.82 -6.63
CA LEU A 126 -5.72 -30.23 -6.43
C LEU A 126 -4.49 -31.01 -5.95
N GLU A 127 -3.31 -30.80 -6.55
CA GLU A 127 -2.06 -31.44 -6.09
C GLU A 127 -1.75 -31.08 -4.63
N ILE A 128 -1.81 -29.79 -4.27
CA ILE A 128 -1.59 -29.36 -2.88
C ILE A 128 -2.60 -30.02 -1.95
N GLN A 129 -3.89 -30.07 -2.29
CA GLN A 129 -4.91 -30.70 -1.46
C GLN A 129 -4.67 -32.21 -1.27
N MET A 130 -4.21 -32.90 -2.32
CA MET A 130 -3.80 -34.31 -2.25
C MET A 130 -2.59 -34.49 -1.33
N LEU A 131 -1.56 -33.64 -1.47
CA LEU A 131 -0.37 -33.66 -0.62
C LEU A 131 -0.72 -33.33 0.84
N ALA A 132 -1.64 -32.40 1.06
CA ALA A 132 -2.13 -32.02 2.38
C ALA A 132 -2.75 -33.19 3.11
N SER A 133 -3.64 -33.91 2.41
CA SER A 133 -4.32 -35.09 2.92
C SER A 133 -3.32 -36.21 3.20
N LYS A 134 -2.36 -36.43 2.28
CA LYS A 134 -1.31 -37.45 2.42
C LYS A 134 -0.42 -37.23 3.65
N TYR A 135 -0.07 -35.98 3.95
CA TYR A 135 0.88 -35.64 5.01
C TYR A 135 0.25 -35.00 6.25
N SER A 136 -1.09 -35.01 6.36
CA SER A 136 -1.85 -34.39 7.46
C SER A 136 -1.51 -32.90 7.66
N ILE A 137 -1.27 -32.18 6.57
CA ILE A 137 -1.00 -30.73 6.60
C ILE A 137 -2.34 -30.01 6.54
N ASN A 138 -2.60 -29.12 7.52
CA ASN A 138 -3.81 -28.32 7.54
C ASN A 138 -3.61 -27.01 6.76
N PHE A 139 -3.87 -27.05 5.45
CA PHE A 139 -3.93 -25.82 4.66
C PHE A 139 -5.26 -25.09 4.86
N GLN A 140 -5.14 -23.78 5.12
CA GLN A 140 -6.22 -22.82 4.98
C GLN A 140 -6.03 -22.09 3.66
N TRP A 141 -7.11 -21.95 2.89
CA TRP A 141 -7.04 -21.32 1.58
C TRP A 141 -7.58 -19.90 1.62
N ASP A 142 -6.77 -18.97 1.12
CA ASP A 142 -7.14 -17.59 0.84
C ASP A 142 -7.16 -17.44 -0.69
N LEU A 143 -8.31 -17.71 -1.31
CA LEU A 143 -8.47 -17.73 -2.76
C LEU A 143 -8.83 -16.35 -3.29
N LYS A 144 -8.11 -15.89 -4.34
CA LYS A 144 -8.42 -14.66 -5.08
C LYS A 144 -8.71 -15.01 -6.54
N ILE A 145 -9.96 -14.86 -6.96
CA ILE A 145 -10.45 -15.18 -8.30
C ILE A 145 -10.68 -13.87 -9.07
N ASN A 146 -9.87 -13.64 -10.11
CA ASN A 146 -9.85 -12.38 -10.85
C ASN A 146 -10.61 -12.40 -12.18
N ASN A 147 -11.14 -13.54 -12.65
CA ASN A 147 -11.67 -13.68 -14.01
C ASN A 147 -13.14 -14.15 -14.04
N ASP A 148 -13.98 -13.43 -14.79
CA ASP A 148 -15.46 -13.57 -14.86
C ASP A 148 -15.95 -14.92 -15.36
N ASN A 149 -15.18 -15.58 -16.22
CA ASN A 149 -15.74 -16.65 -17.04
C ASN A 149 -15.68 -18.04 -16.41
N TYR A 150 -15.03 -18.20 -15.26
CA TYR A 150 -14.75 -19.54 -14.73
C TYR A 150 -14.77 -19.57 -13.19
N LEU A 151 -15.97 -19.49 -12.62
CA LEU A 151 -16.19 -20.32 -11.44
C LEU A 151 -16.08 -21.78 -11.90
N PRO A 152 -15.26 -22.61 -11.24
CA PRO A 152 -15.11 -24.02 -11.58
C PRO A 152 -16.51 -24.61 -11.83
N SER A 153 -16.67 -25.32 -12.97
CA SER A 153 -17.94 -25.99 -13.27
C SER A 153 -18.32 -26.90 -12.10
N GLU A 154 -19.59 -27.32 -12.00
CA GLU A 154 -20.11 -28.13 -10.88
C GLU A 154 -19.30 -29.41 -10.57
N HIS A 155 -18.33 -29.78 -11.43
CA HIS A 155 -17.44 -30.93 -11.28
C HIS A 155 -16.04 -30.63 -10.71
N SER A 156 -15.62 -29.37 -10.60
CA SER A 156 -14.32 -29.02 -10.01
C SER A 156 -14.47 -28.76 -8.52
N THR A 157 -14.02 -29.71 -7.70
CA THR A 157 -14.10 -29.61 -6.24
C THR A 157 -13.15 -28.52 -5.75
N ILE A 158 -13.71 -27.36 -5.39
CA ILE A 158 -12.97 -26.35 -4.64
C ILE A 158 -12.60 -26.97 -3.28
N PRO A 159 -11.40 -26.73 -2.72
CA PRO A 159 -11.01 -27.30 -1.44
C PRO A 159 -12.04 -27.01 -0.33
N MET A 160 -12.36 -27.99 0.52
CA MET A 160 -13.36 -27.82 1.59
C MET A 160 -12.92 -26.88 2.73
N ASN A 161 -11.64 -26.47 2.75
CA ASN A 161 -11.04 -25.63 3.80
C ASN A 161 -10.74 -24.20 3.32
N VAL A 162 -11.58 -23.65 2.43
CA VAL A 162 -11.48 -22.23 2.06
C VAL A 162 -11.88 -21.36 3.23
N ARG A 163 -10.96 -20.50 3.67
CA ARG A 163 -11.13 -19.59 4.79
C ARG A 163 -11.42 -18.17 4.31
N SER A 164 -10.75 -17.72 3.26
CA SER A 164 -10.95 -16.41 2.64
C SER A 164 -11.20 -16.58 1.15
N LEU A 165 -12.21 -15.90 0.61
CA LEU A 165 -12.57 -15.93 -0.81
C LEU A 165 -12.79 -14.50 -1.31
N ASP A 166 -11.95 -14.05 -2.24
CA ASP A 166 -12.04 -12.75 -2.93
C ASP A 166 -12.37 -13.01 -4.41
N ILE A 167 -13.57 -12.69 -4.86
CA ILE A 167 -14.00 -12.83 -6.26
C ILE A 167 -14.24 -11.44 -6.80
N ARG A 168 -13.45 -10.96 -7.75
CA ARG A 168 -13.54 -9.54 -8.19
C ARG A 168 -14.48 -9.30 -9.36
N ASN A 169 -14.82 -10.36 -10.06
CA ASN A 169 -15.36 -10.36 -11.40
C ASN A 169 -16.22 -11.63 -11.49
N SER A 170 -17.48 -11.60 -11.07
CA SER A 170 -18.41 -12.72 -11.31
C SER A 170 -19.83 -12.18 -11.38
N HIS A 171 -20.63 -12.77 -12.26
CA HIS A 171 -22.04 -12.43 -12.43
C HIS A 171 -22.99 -13.43 -11.73
N GLU A 172 -22.46 -14.51 -11.14
CA GLU A 172 -23.26 -15.65 -10.68
C GLU A 172 -23.03 -15.95 -9.20
N VAL A 173 -23.56 -15.10 -8.31
CA VAL A 173 -23.50 -15.29 -6.84
C VAL A 173 -24.14 -16.61 -6.41
N ASP A 174 -25.18 -17.05 -7.12
CA ASP A 174 -25.92 -18.28 -6.83
C ASP A 174 -25.02 -19.53 -6.77
N LYS A 175 -23.97 -19.57 -7.59
CA LYS A 175 -23.01 -20.69 -7.57
C LYS A 175 -22.15 -20.71 -6.31
N ILE A 176 -21.92 -19.56 -5.68
CA ILE A 176 -21.23 -19.48 -4.38
C ILE A 176 -22.11 -20.15 -3.32
N PHE A 177 -23.41 -19.87 -3.29
CA PHE A 177 -24.31 -20.40 -2.26
C PHE A 177 -24.62 -21.90 -2.37
N LYS A 178 -24.45 -22.49 -3.56
CA LYS A 178 -24.63 -23.94 -3.75
C LYS A 178 -23.58 -24.78 -3.01
N ASN A 179 -22.41 -24.22 -2.74
CA ASN A 179 -21.32 -24.93 -2.07
C ASN A 179 -21.40 -24.77 -0.54
N SER A 180 -21.22 -25.85 0.19
CA SER A 180 -21.20 -25.85 1.66
C SER A 180 -19.86 -25.29 2.18
N TRP A 181 -19.74 -23.97 2.29
CA TRP A 181 -18.53 -23.27 2.72
C TRP A 181 -18.30 -23.26 4.24
N SER A 182 -18.36 -24.42 4.90
CA SER A 182 -18.35 -24.55 6.38
C SER A 182 -17.18 -23.89 7.12
N ASN A 183 -16.07 -23.58 6.44
CA ASN A 183 -14.88 -22.95 7.02
C ASN A 183 -14.64 -21.49 6.57
N LEU A 184 -15.54 -20.92 5.75
CA LEU A 184 -15.36 -19.58 5.18
C LEU A 184 -15.58 -18.50 6.24
N ILE A 185 -14.51 -17.78 6.57
CA ILE A 185 -14.46 -16.70 7.57
C ILE A 185 -14.50 -15.34 6.89
N GLU A 186 -13.95 -15.22 5.69
CA GLU A 186 -13.88 -13.96 4.93
C GLU A 186 -14.39 -14.16 3.50
N LEU A 187 -15.28 -13.27 3.08
CA LEU A 187 -15.84 -13.26 1.73
C LEU A 187 -15.80 -11.84 1.18
N ARG A 188 -15.16 -11.64 0.04
CA ARG A 188 -15.11 -10.37 -0.69
C ARG A 188 -15.64 -10.58 -2.09
N VAL A 189 -16.73 -9.89 -2.40
CA VAL A 189 -17.44 -10.05 -3.68
C VAL A 189 -18.03 -8.69 -4.04
N PRO A 190 -17.56 -8.00 -5.10
CA PRO A 190 -18.10 -6.72 -5.53
C PRO A 190 -19.42 -6.91 -6.31
N ILE A 191 -20.23 -7.88 -5.89
CA ILE A 191 -21.52 -8.22 -6.48
C ILE A 191 -22.61 -7.82 -5.49
N SER A 192 -23.76 -7.45 -6.04
CA SER A 192 -24.89 -6.97 -5.25
C SER A 192 -25.69 -8.13 -4.69
N PHE A 193 -25.78 -8.20 -3.37
CA PHE A 193 -26.62 -9.16 -2.66
C PHE A 193 -28.03 -8.61 -2.50
N SER A 194 -29.03 -9.43 -2.83
CA SER A 194 -30.41 -9.20 -2.43
C SER A 194 -30.62 -9.55 -0.94
N HIS A 195 -31.71 -9.05 -0.35
CA HIS A 195 -32.05 -9.38 1.04
C HIS A 195 -32.16 -10.89 1.30
N ASN A 196 -32.64 -11.67 0.33
CA ASN A 196 -32.78 -13.11 0.48
C ASN A 196 -31.43 -13.83 0.40
N GLU A 197 -30.52 -13.37 -0.45
CA GLU A 197 -29.17 -13.93 -0.59
C GLU A 197 -28.31 -13.73 0.65
N ILE A 198 -28.52 -12.62 1.39
CA ILE A 198 -27.84 -12.39 2.67
C ILE A 198 -28.13 -13.52 3.66
N LYS A 199 -29.35 -14.07 3.65
CA LYS A 199 -29.74 -15.20 4.53
C LYS A 199 -29.07 -16.52 4.16
N CYS A 200 -28.55 -16.62 2.93
CA CYS A 200 -27.83 -17.79 2.45
C CYS A 200 -26.32 -17.71 2.76
N LEU A 201 -25.84 -16.62 3.35
CA LEU A 201 -24.44 -16.50 3.75
C LEU A 201 -24.09 -17.51 4.85
N PRO A 202 -22.87 -18.07 4.86
CA PRO A 202 -22.48 -19.04 5.89
C PRO A 202 -22.46 -18.42 7.29
N ASP A 203 -23.00 -19.14 8.28
CA ASP A 203 -23.18 -18.64 9.65
C ASP A 203 -21.87 -18.25 10.36
N GLN A 204 -20.74 -18.87 10.01
CA GLN A 204 -19.41 -18.64 10.56
C GLN A 204 -18.63 -17.47 9.90
N LEU A 205 -19.23 -16.79 8.92
CA LEU A 205 -18.62 -15.68 8.21
C LEU A 205 -18.40 -14.47 9.13
N GLN A 206 -17.14 -14.04 9.29
CA GLN A 206 -16.76 -12.93 10.17
C GLN A 206 -16.45 -11.64 9.41
N ILE A 207 -16.01 -11.71 8.15
CA ILE A 207 -15.68 -10.57 7.31
C ILE A 207 -16.44 -10.70 6.00
N LEU A 208 -17.23 -9.68 5.66
CA LEU A 208 -17.94 -9.59 4.39
C LEU A 208 -17.64 -8.26 3.71
N GLU A 209 -17.18 -8.31 2.47
CA GLU A 209 -17.12 -7.16 1.57
C GLU A 209 -18.08 -7.42 0.40
N CYS A 210 -19.09 -6.57 0.24
CA CYS A 210 -20.15 -6.78 -0.73
C CYS A 210 -20.71 -5.49 -1.35
N LYS A 211 -21.63 -5.64 -2.32
CA LYS A 211 -22.62 -4.61 -2.65
C LYS A 211 -23.99 -5.06 -2.17
N LEU A 212 -24.91 -4.12 -1.96
CA LEU A 212 -26.30 -4.42 -1.58
C LEU A 212 -27.26 -3.91 -2.64
N PHE A 213 -28.18 -4.79 -3.06
CA PHE A 213 -29.31 -4.46 -3.92
C PHE A 213 -30.61 -4.61 -3.14
N MET A 214 -31.20 -3.48 -2.77
CA MET A 214 -32.43 -3.46 -2.00
C MET A 214 -33.62 -3.35 -2.96
N VAL A 215 -34.34 -4.46 -3.13
CA VAL A 215 -35.64 -4.47 -3.82
C VAL A 215 -36.71 -3.98 -2.85
N LYS A 216 -37.75 -3.33 -3.39
CA LYS A 216 -38.91 -2.83 -2.66
C LYS A 216 -39.38 -3.84 -1.61
N ALA A 217 -39.27 -3.46 -0.33
CA ALA A 217 -39.84 -4.23 0.76
C ALA A 217 -41.34 -4.46 0.49
N PRO A 218 -41.90 -5.64 0.85
CA PRO A 218 -43.32 -5.86 0.76
C PRO A 218 -44.05 -4.71 1.49
N LEU A 219 -45.08 -4.13 0.86
CA LEU A 219 -45.74 -2.85 1.19
C LEU A 219 -46.18 -2.66 2.67
N LYS A 220 -46.06 -3.68 3.52
CA LYS A 220 -46.48 -3.67 4.92
C LYS A 220 -45.35 -3.40 5.92
N GLU A 221 -44.08 -3.48 5.51
CA GLU A 221 -42.94 -3.30 6.41
C GLU A 221 -42.12 -2.06 6.05
N ASN A 222 -42.16 -1.04 6.92
CA ASN A 222 -41.35 0.18 6.79
C ASN A 222 -39.89 -0.02 7.25
N SER A 223 -39.49 -1.25 7.61
CA SER A 223 -38.15 -1.56 8.09
C SER A 223 -37.58 -2.76 7.35
N LEU A 224 -36.44 -2.58 6.70
CA LEU A 224 -35.63 -3.66 6.14
C LEU A 224 -34.62 -4.11 7.19
N LYS A 225 -34.89 -5.24 7.83
CA LYS A 225 -33.97 -5.88 8.77
C LYS A 225 -32.96 -6.72 7.99
N LEU A 226 -31.68 -6.38 8.08
CA LEU A 226 -30.64 -7.13 7.39
C LEU A 226 -30.13 -8.27 8.30
N GLU A 227 -30.52 -9.50 7.97
CA GLU A 227 -30.22 -10.71 8.74
C GLU A 227 -28.86 -11.30 8.33
N PHE A 228 -27.76 -10.56 8.58
CA PHE A 228 -26.41 -11.09 8.37
C PHE A 228 -26.10 -12.22 9.36
N PRO A 229 -25.14 -13.12 9.03
CA PRO A 229 -24.63 -14.13 9.94
C PRO A 229 -24.31 -13.57 11.32
N SER A 230 -24.74 -14.28 12.37
CA SER A 230 -24.56 -13.82 13.75
C SER A 230 -23.09 -13.68 14.15
N SER A 231 -22.17 -14.38 13.48
CA SER A 231 -20.72 -14.30 13.72
C SER A 231 -20.03 -13.12 13.01
N LEU A 232 -20.74 -12.37 12.16
CA LEU A 232 -20.18 -11.28 11.37
C LEU A 232 -19.63 -10.16 12.26
N ARG A 233 -18.34 -9.85 12.09
CA ARG A 233 -17.61 -8.82 12.85
C ARG A 233 -17.25 -7.60 12.01
N THR A 234 -16.99 -7.80 10.71
CA THR A 234 -16.61 -6.75 9.78
C THR A 234 -17.51 -6.80 8.55
N LEU A 235 -18.16 -5.70 8.25
CA LEU A 235 -18.99 -5.53 7.06
C LEU A 235 -18.51 -4.33 6.27
N VAL A 236 -18.16 -4.54 5.01
CA VAL A 236 -17.77 -3.51 4.05
C VAL A 236 -18.76 -3.54 2.90
N ILE A 237 -19.51 -2.46 2.74
CA ILE A 237 -20.49 -2.30 1.68
C ILE A 237 -19.95 -1.26 0.70
N SER A 238 -19.48 -1.73 -0.45
CA SER A 238 -18.92 -0.87 -1.49
C SER A 238 -19.99 0.00 -2.16
N GLU A 239 -21.21 -0.52 -2.31
CA GLU A 239 -22.33 0.18 -2.94
C GLU A 239 -23.68 -0.32 -2.41
N ILE A 240 -24.60 0.60 -2.15
CA ILE A 240 -26.00 0.32 -1.83
C ILE A 240 -26.89 0.95 -2.90
N THR A 241 -27.66 0.10 -3.57
CA THR A 241 -28.64 0.49 -4.57
C THR A 241 -30.05 0.24 -4.06
N TYR A 242 -30.92 1.23 -4.20
CA TYR A 242 -32.32 1.17 -3.76
C TYR A 242 -33.20 2.02 -4.67
N TYR A 243 -34.38 1.50 -5.00
CA TYR A 243 -35.40 2.23 -5.74
C TYR A 243 -36.56 2.56 -4.80
N PRO A 244 -36.46 3.68 -4.05
CA PRO A 244 -37.47 4.01 -3.04
C PRO A 244 -38.84 4.22 -3.68
N SER A 245 -39.87 3.70 -3.01
CA SER A 245 -41.25 4.17 -3.16
C SER A 245 -41.84 4.73 -1.87
N SER A 246 -41.13 4.59 -0.75
CA SER A 246 -41.50 5.10 0.58
C SER A 246 -40.25 5.16 1.49
N ALA A 247 -40.36 5.85 2.62
CA ALA A 247 -39.31 5.89 3.63
C ALA A 247 -39.10 4.51 4.25
N VAL A 248 -37.85 4.08 4.40
CA VAL A 248 -37.49 2.74 4.91
C VAL A 248 -36.40 2.83 5.95
N THR A 249 -36.58 2.18 7.09
CA THR A 249 -35.52 1.98 8.07
C THR A 249 -34.59 0.84 7.63
N ILE A 250 -33.30 1.10 7.44
CA ILE A 250 -32.27 0.07 7.25
C ILE A 250 -31.71 -0.30 8.62
N ASP A 251 -31.94 -1.55 9.03
CA ASP A 251 -31.70 -2.01 10.40
C ASP A 251 -30.62 -3.10 10.48
N PHE A 252 -29.47 -2.75 11.07
CA PHE A 252 -28.34 -3.65 11.35
C PHE A 252 -28.33 -4.17 12.81
N THR A 253 -29.37 -3.91 13.61
CA THR A 253 -29.37 -4.23 15.04
C THR A 253 -29.33 -5.72 15.36
N LEU A 254 -29.70 -6.59 14.41
CA LEU A 254 -29.63 -8.05 14.56
C LEU A 254 -28.19 -8.59 14.56
N SER A 255 -27.24 -7.84 13.96
CA SER A 255 -25.83 -8.23 13.89
C SER A 255 -25.08 -7.90 15.19
N SER A 256 -25.43 -8.60 16.27
CA SER A 256 -24.95 -8.34 17.64
C SER A 256 -23.43 -8.46 17.84
N ASN A 257 -22.69 -9.06 16.90
CA ASN A 257 -21.23 -9.16 16.91
C ASN A 257 -20.51 -8.20 15.94
N LEU A 258 -21.26 -7.36 15.21
CA LEU A 258 -20.68 -6.47 14.20
C LEU A 258 -19.90 -5.32 14.85
N LYS A 259 -18.58 -5.38 14.72
CA LYS A 259 -17.61 -4.43 15.31
C LYS A 259 -17.17 -3.34 14.34
N ILE A 260 -17.10 -3.64 13.05
CA ILE A 260 -16.63 -2.72 12.01
C ILE A 260 -17.66 -2.67 10.88
N LEU A 261 -18.11 -1.47 10.52
CA LEU A 261 -19.02 -1.23 9.40
C LEU A 261 -18.45 -0.14 8.50
N SER A 262 -18.29 -0.43 7.21
CA SER A 262 -17.85 0.54 6.20
C SER A 262 -18.86 0.62 5.06
N ILE A 263 -19.26 1.82 4.63
CA ILE A 263 -20.23 2.02 3.53
C ILE A 263 -19.74 3.12 2.58
N PHE A 264 -19.33 2.78 1.36
CA PHE A 264 -18.62 3.71 0.46
C PHE A 264 -19.48 4.37 -0.62
N TYR A 265 -20.55 3.74 -1.07
CA TYR A 265 -21.45 4.39 -2.03
C TYR A 265 -22.89 4.11 -1.66
N CYS A 266 -23.68 5.18 -1.58
CA CYS A 266 -25.08 5.12 -1.23
C CYS A 266 -25.82 6.09 -2.13
N ASP A 267 -26.81 5.60 -2.88
CA ASP A 267 -27.66 6.46 -3.71
C ASP A 267 -28.24 7.61 -2.88
N ILE A 268 -28.15 8.85 -3.36
CA ILE A 268 -28.60 10.05 -2.65
C ILE A 268 -30.06 9.94 -2.16
N ARG A 269 -30.90 9.21 -2.90
CA ARG A 269 -32.30 8.99 -2.52
C ARG A 269 -32.41 8.15 -1.24
N ILE A 270 -31.47 7.24 -0.99
CA ILE A 270 -31.42 6.48 0.27
C ILE A 270 -31.16 7.43 1.43
N LEU A 271 -30.26 8.41 1.26
CA LEU A 271 -29.89 9.35 2.33
C LEU A 271 -31.09 10.19 2.79
N GLU A 272 -31.95 10.60 1.86
CA GLU A 272 -33.13 11.41 2.16
C GLU A 272 -34.29 10.61 2.78
N PHE A 273 -34.44 9.34 2.39
CA PHE A 273 -35.62 8.53 2.73
C PHE A 273 -35.36 7.40 3.72
N CYS A 274 -34.11 7.16 4.13
CA CYS A 274 -33.79 6.08 5.03
C CYS A 274 -33.40 6.52 6.44
N GLU A 275 -33.96 5.81 7.41
CA GLU A 275 -33.50 5.84 8.79
C GLU A 275 -32.50 4.70 9.00
N TRP A 276 -31.42 4.96 9.72
CA TRP A 276 -30.39 3.95 9.98
C TRP A 276 -30.42 3.52 11.43
N LYS A 277 -30.35 2.20 11.66
CA LYS A 277 -30.16 1.63 12.99
C LYS A 277 -28.92 0.75 13.00
N PHE A 278 -28.04 1.02 13.96
CA PHE A 278 -26.76 0.34 14.11
C PHE A 278 -26.71 -0.50 15.40
N PRO A 279 -25.90 -1.57 15.44
CA PRO A 279 -25.73 -2.37 16.64
C PRO A 279 -24.90 -1.62 17.70
N LYS A 280 -25.22 -1.86 18.98
CA LYS A 280 -24.56 -1.19 20.13
C LYS A 280 -23.08 -1.51 20.27
N CYS A 281 -22.66 -2.67 19.77
CA CYS A 281 -21.31 -3.20 19.88
C CYS A 281 -20.35 -2.63 18.82
N LEU A 282 -20.80 -1.73 17.94
CA LEU A 282 -20.00 -1.18 16.86
C LEU A 282 -18.85 -0.33 17.40
N THR A 283 -17.62 -0.69 17.02
CA THR A 283 -16.37 -0.04 17.46
C THR A 283 -15.75 0.85 16.38
N SER A 284 -16.03 0.58 15.09
CA SER A 284 -15.54 1.38 13.97
C SER A 284 -16.65 1.55 12.93
N PHE A 285 -16.85 2.80 12.51
CA PHE A 285 -17.79 3.16 11.45
C PHE A 285 -17.08 4.00 10.39
N THR A 286 -17.18 3.60 9.13
CA THR A 286 -16.72 4.38 7.98
C THR A 286 -17.88 4.60 7.02
N ALA A 287 -18.10 5.82 6.56
CA ALA A 287 -19.06 6.10 5.51
C ALA A 287 -18.63 7.23 4.58
N ASP A 288 -19.02 7.13 3.32
CA ASP A 288 -18.84 8.21 2.34
C ASP A 288 -20.04 9.16 2.32
N PHE A 289 -20.99 8.99 3.24
CA PHE A 289 -22.15 9.84 3.42
C PHE A 289 -22.40 10.11 4.91
N ASN A 290 -23.24 11.09 5.20
CA ASN A 290 -23.69 11.32 6.58
C ASN A 290 -24.97 10.55 6.84
N PRO A 291 -24.97 9.55 7.73
CA PRO A 291 -26.23 8.95 8.14
C PRO A 291 -27.05 9.98 8.91
N ASN A 292 -28.34 10.07 8.58
CA ASN A 292 -29.31 11.10 8.99
C ASN A 292 -29.07 11.75 10.38
N THR A 293 -29.29 13.07 10.46
CA THR A 293 -29.15 13.94 11.65
C THR A 293 -29.85 13.47 12.93
N SER A 294 -30.83 12.58 12.84
CA SER A 294 -31.57 12.05 14.00
C SER A 294 -30.78 11.06 14.85
N ILE A 295 -29.62 10.58 14.38
CA ILE A 295 -28.84 9.56 15.07
C ILE A 295 -28.07 10.15 16.25
N VAL A 296 -28.36 9.61 17.45
CA VAL A 296 -27.62 9.93 18.67
C VAL A 296 -26.56 8.84 18.92
N TRP A 297 -25.38 8.98 18.30
CA TRP A 297 -24.32 7.96 18.29
C TRP A 297 -23.91 7.45 19.67
N LYS A 298 -23.82 8.33 20.66
CA LYS A 298 -23.47 7.99 22.04
C LYS A 298 -24.45 7.02 22.70
N THR A 299 -25.68 6.99 22.24
CA THR A 299 -26.70 6.04 22.72
C THR A 299 -26.83 4.82 21.82
N MET A 300 -26.64 4.98 20.51
CA MET A 300 -26.81 3.92 19.52
C MET A 300 -25.58 3.01 19.45
N CYS A 301 -24.38 3.57 19.45
CA CYS A 301 -23.09 2.87 19.37
C CYS A 301 -22.14 3.36 20.48
N PRO A 302 -22.41 3.06 21.76
CA PRO A 302 -21.63 3.56 22.89
C PRO A 302 -20.18 3.05 22.92
N GLU A 303 -19.84 1.98 22.19
CA GLU A 303 -18.48 1.40 22.10
C GLU A 303 -17.64 1.94 20.92
N LEU A 304 -18.15 2.94 20.19
CA LEU A 304 -17.50 3.46 18.99
C LEU A 304 -16.17 4.14 19.34
N ASN A 305 -15.08 3.61 18.82
CA ASN A 305 -13.71 4.09 19.01
C ASN A 305 -13.17 4.79 17.76
N GLU A 306 -13.69 4.45 16.58
CA GLU A 306 -13.27 5.02 15.31
C GLU A 306 -14.49 5.45 14.49
N PHE A 307 -14.43 6.68 13.95
CA PHE A 307 -15.49 7.22 13.12
C PHE A 307 -14.88 7.95 11.92
N VAL A 308 -15.21 7.51 10.72
CA VAL A 308 -14.65 8.01 9.47
C VAL A 308 -15.74 8.43 8.52
N LEU A 309 -15.76 9.70 8.15
CA LEU A 309 -16.57 10.22 7.06
C LEU A 309 -15.64 10.63 5.91
N ARG A 310 -15.98 10.29 4.67
CA ARG A 310 -15.15 10.65 3.49
C ARG A 310 -15.76 11.66 2.54
N ASN A 311 -17.09 11.67 2.35
CA ASN A 311 -17.75 12.59 1.43
C ASN A 311 -19.24 12.91 1.75
N PRO A 312 -19.61 13.26 3.00
CA PRO A 312 -20.95 13.63 3.36
C PRO A 312 -21.35 14.91 2.63
N GLU A 313 -22.34 14.83 1.76
CA GLU A 313 -23.11 16.01 1.35
C GLU A 313 -23.94 16.47 2.56
N SER A 314 -23.39 17.33 3.42
CA SER A 314 -24.05 17.79 4.64
C SER A 314 -23.72 19.24 4.94
N ASP A 315 -24.65 19.96 5.57
CA ASP A 315 -24.43 21.32 6.05
C ASP A 315 -23.71 21.35 7.41
N VAL A 316 -23.14 22.51 7.77
CA VAL A 316 -22.34 22.72 8.99
C VAL A 316 -23.12 22.37 10.25
N GLY A 317 -24.40 22.75 10.30
CA GLY A 317 -25.27 22.46 11.43
C GLY A 317 -25.37 20.96 11.66
N THR A 318 -25.50 20.20 10.59
CA THR A 318 -25.54 18.75 10.61
C THR A 318 -24.24 18.12 11.15
N ILE A 319 -23.05 18.57 10.72
CA ILE A 319 -21.79 18.05 11.27
C ILE A 319 -21.59 18.46 12.74
N ILE A 320 -21.98 19.68 13.13
CA ILE A 320 -21.91 20.10 14.54
C ILE A 320 -22.82 19.21 15.40
N ASN A 321 -24.02 18.88 14.93
CA ASN A 321 -24.94 18.00 15.64
C ASN A 321 -24.42 16.56 15.72
N LEU A 322 -23.80 16.07 14.64
CA LEU A 322 -23.09 14.80 14.62
C LEU A 322 -21.98 14.77 15.69
N LEU A 323 -21.11 15.78 15.72
CA LEU A 323 -20.02 15.88 16.70
C LEU A 323 -20.55 15.83 18.14
N LYS A 324 -21.64 16.57 18.43
CA LYS A 324 -22.32 16.55 19.74
C LYS A 324 -22.91 15.20 20.12
N SER A 325 -23.17 14.35 19.13
CA SER A 325 -23.78 13.05 19.35
C SER A 325 -22.78 11.91 19.48
N LEU A 326 -21.49 12.11 19.17
CA LEU A 326 -20.44 11.09 19.27
C LEU A 326 -20.21 10.61 20.73
N PRO A 327 -19.87 9.33 20.94
CA PRO A 327 -19.57 8.79 22.26
C PRO A 327 -18.21 9.23 22.80
N PRO A 328 -18.03 9.24 24.14
CA PRO A 328 -16.76 9.59 24.77
C PRO A 328 -15.66 8.54 24.55
N THR A 329 -15.99 7.32 24.10
CA THR A 329 -15.02 6.26 23.78
C THR A 329 -14.22 6.54 22.51
N LEU A 330 -14.63 7.53 21.72
CA LEU A 330 -14.03 7.80 20.42
C LEU A 330 -12.56 8.22 20.55
N GLN A 331 -11.68 7.49 19.84
CA GLN A 331 -10.23 7.70 19.82
C GLN A 331 -9.73 8.21 18.47
N ARG A 332 -10.36 7.78 17.37
CA ARG A 332 -10.05 8.22 16.00
C ARG A 332 -11.27 8.86 15.35
N LEU A 333 -11.10 10.09 14.88
CA LEU A 333 -12.12 10.82 14.14
C LEU A 333 -11.53 11.31 12.82
N VAL A 334 -12.19 10.93 11.73
CA VAL A 334 -11.91 11.41 10.38
C VAL A 334 -13.17 12.07 9.85
N ILE A 335 -13.10 13.37 9.55
CA ILE A 335 -14.22 14.10 8.95
C ILE A 335 -13.71 14.78 7.69
N PRO A 336 -14.47 14.72 6.59
CA PRO A 336 -14.07 15.34 5.36
C PRO A 336 -14.61 16.76 5.27
N GLU A 337 -14.10 17.46 4.30
CA GLU A 337 -14.43 18.83 4.01
C GLU A 337 -15.54 18.90 2.98
N CYS A 338 -16.73 19.21 3.44
CA CYS A 338 -17.89 19.39 2.59
C CYS A 338 -18.62 20.66 3.00
N MET A 339 -17.90 21.76 3.19
CA MET A 339 -18.49 23.02 3.64
C MET A 339 -17.73 24.22 3.07
N GLY A 340 -18.12 24.62 1.87
CA GLY A 340 -18.03 26.02 1.49
C GLY A 340 -18.86 26.82 2.50
N PHE A 341 -18.20 27.51 3.42
CA PHE A 341 -18.84 28.50 4.29
C PHE A 341 -19.24 29.71 3.44
N GLU A 342 -20.31 29.59 2.67
CA GLU A 342 -21.07 30.77 2.28
C GLU A 342 -21.98 31.12 3.46
N LEU A 343 -21.42 31.83 4.44
CA LEU A 343 -22.25 32.61 5.34
C LEU A 343 -23.11 33.51 4.45
N PRO A 344 -24.45 33.55 4.63
CA PRO A 344 -25.31 34.42 3.84
C PRO A 344 -24.72 35.82 3.94
N SER A 345 -24.21 36.32 2.81
CA SER A 345 -23.69 37.67 2.73
C SER A 345 -24.84 38.57 3.13
N ASN A 346 -24.78 39.08 4.36
CA ASN A 346 -25.75 40.02 4.88
C ASN A 346 -25.43 41.38 4.25
N THR A 347 -25.45 41.44 2.92
CA THR A 347 -25.68 42.67 2.17
C THR A 347 -27.13 43.05 2.40
N LYS A 348 -27.43 43.43 3.65
CA LYS A 348 -28.49 44.40 3.92
C LYS A 348 -28.03 45.70 3.25
N ASN A 349 -28.29 45.79 1.95
CA ASN A 349 -28.57 47.09 1.35
C ASN A 349 -29.84 47.57 2.03
N SER A 350 -29.66 48.32 3.12
CA SER A 350 -30.61 49.33 3.54
C SER A 350 -30.85 50.23 2.32
N ASN A 351 -32.03 50.16 1.72
CA ASN A 351 -32.91 51.30 1.47
C ASN A 351 -34.22 50.87 0.79
N ALA A 352 -35.32 51.43 1.33
CA ALA A 352 -36.70 51.49 0.84
C ALA A 352 -37.52 50.17 0.88
N SER A 353 -38.45 49.99 1.82
CA SER A 353 -39.80 50.58 1.98
C SER A 353 -40.90 49.63 1.49
N ASP A 354 -41.77 49.30 2.45
CA ASP A 354 -43.14 48.78 2.38
C ASP A 354 -43.45 47.30 2.06
N ASN A 355 -43.97 46.67 3.12
CA ASN A 355 -44.73 45.42 3.24
C ASN A 355 -45.97 45.35 2.30
N PRO A 356 -46.66 44.19 2.08
CA PRO A 356 -46.75 43.03 2.99
C PRO A 356 -46.84 41.58 2.40
N LYS A 357 -46.69 40.61 3.33
CA LYS A 357 -47.22 39.21 3.40
C LYS A 357 -46.27 38.05 3.04
N PRO A 358 -46.00 37.12 3.97
CA PRO A 358 -45.26 35.89 3.68
C PRO A 358 -46.21 34.80 3.18
N LYS A 359 -46.22 34.55 1.87
CA LYS A 359 -46.73 33.28 1.33
C LYS A 359 -45.60 32.26 1.36
N ARG A 360 -45.71 31.24 2.23
CA ARG A 360 -44.94 29.99 2.13
C ARG A 360 -45.18 29.38 0.74
N LYS A 361 -44.24 29.59 -0.19
CA LYS A 361 -44.17 28.83 -1.44
C LYS A 361 -43.26 27.63 -1.21
N SER A 362 -43.88 26.45 -1.29
CA SER A 362 -43.24 25.15 -1.43
C SER A 362 -42.13 25.18 -2.48
N ILE A 363 -40.95 24.73 -2.11
CA ILE A 363 -39.86 24.34 -3.03
C ILE A 363 -40.35 23.09 -3.78
N ARG A 364 -41.07 23.28 -4.88
CA ARG A 364 -41.43 22.19 -5.82
C ARG A 364 -41.31 22.54 -7.30
N ASN A 365 -40.88 23.74 -7.68
CA ASN A 365 -40.85 24.16 -9.08
C ASN A 365 -39.45 24.59 -9.57
N PHE A 366 -38.42 23.78 -9.30
CA PHE A 366 -37.14 23.84 -10.01
C PHE A 366 -36.93 22.59 -10.88
N LEU A 367 -37.94 22.24 -11.67
CA LEU A 367 -37.82 21.31 -12.79
C LEU A 367 -38.70 21.80 -13.95
N SER A 368 -38.33 22.93 -14.54
CA SER A 368 -38.74 23.27 -15.90
C SER A 368 -37.51 23.19 -16.80
N ARG A 369 -37.39 22.05 -17.50
CA ARG A 369 -36.43 21.84 -18.60
C ARG A 369 -36.58 22.94 -19.65
N PRO A 370 -35.49 23.57 -20.12
CA PRO A 370 -35.50 24.26 -21.40
C PRO A 370 -35.55 23.22 -22.53
N LYS A 371 -36.63 23.25 -23.31
CA LYS A 371 -36.67 22.62 -24.64
C LYS A 371 -36.01 23.58 -25.63
N SER A 372 -34.71 23.43 -25.86
CA SER A 372 -34.02 23.62 -27.15
C SER A 372 -32.52 23.80 -26.93
N LEU A 373 -31.72 22.83 -27.37
CA LEU A 373 -30.44 23.08 -28.03
C LEU A 373 -29.88 21.76 -28.56
N SER A 374 -29.82 21.71 -29.88
CA SER A 374 -29.29 20.66 -30.71
C SER A 374 -27.76 20.62 -30.68
N LYS A 375 -27.21 19.39 -30.63
CA LYS A 375 -25.92 18.95 -31.19
C LYS A 375 -24.64 19.69 -30.74
N GLY A 376 -23.81 18.94 -29.99
CA GLY A 376 -22.35 18.98 -30.10
C GLY A 376 -21.58 19.52 -28.89
N GLY A 377 -20.66 18.71 -28.36
CA GLY A 377 -19.54 19.18 -27.53
C GLY A 377 -19.56 18.71 -26.07
N THR A 378 -18.82 17.64 -25.79
CA THR A 378 -18.37 17.22 -24.47
C THR A 378 -17.35 18.22 -23.91
N GLU A 379 -17.77 19.12 -23.03
CA GLU A 379 -16.88 19.86 -22.13
C GLU A 379 -17.71 20.47 -20.99
N PHE A 380 -17.81 19.74 -19.87
CA PHE A 380 -18.35 20.27 -18.62
C PHE A 380 -17.61 19.59 -17.47
N LEU A 381 -16.58 20.28 -16.94
CA LEU A 381 -16.05 20.22 -15.58
C LEU A 381 -14.73 21.03 -15.53
N SER A 382 -14.81 22.35 -15.35
CA SER A 382 -13.76 23.19 -14.72
C SER A 382 -14.11 24.68 -14.81
N LYS A 383 -14.97 25.17 -13.91
CA LYS A 383 -15.04 26.62 -13.62
C LYS A 383 -15.79 26.89 -12.32
N TYR A 384 -15.14 26.63 -11.20
CA TYR A 384 -15.38 27.39 -9.98
C TYR A 384 -14.07 28.10 -9.63
N SER A 385 -14.01 29.38 -9.97
CA SER A 385 -12.89 30.28 -9.69
C SER A 385 -12.96 30.75 -8.24
N SER A 386 -11.85 30.61 -7.52
CA SER A 386 -11.62 31.03 -6.15
C SER A 386 -11.88 32.54 -5.94
N GLN A 387 -12.99 32.90 -5.29
CA GLN A 387 -13.16 34.24 -4.73
C GLN A 387 -12.66 34.24 -3.28
N ASN A 388 -11.71 35.13 -2.98
CA ASN A 388 -11.16 35.32 -1.64
C ASN A 388 -12.16 36.07 -0.75
N LEU A 389 -12.90 35.34 0.07
CA LEU A 389 -13.70 35.90 1.17
C LEU A 389 -12.91 35.73 2.49
N ALA A 390 -12.48 36.85 3.07
CA ALA A 390 -11.97 36.88 4.43
C ALA A 390 -13.13 37.22 5.38
N ILE A 391 -13.45 36.29 6.27
CA ILE A 391 -14.39 36.51 7.36
C ILE A 391 -13.55 36.88 8.61
N VAL A 392 -13.99 37.85 9.39
CA VAL A 392 -13.47 38.12 10.73
C VAL A 392 -14.68 37.97 11.64
N PRO A 393 -14.70 37.04 12.61
CA PRO A 393 -15.80 36.98 13.55
C PRO A 393 -15.77 38.24 14.42
N LYS A 394 -16.81 39.07 14.31
CA LYS A 394 -17.07 40.14 15.29
C LYS A 394 -17.74 39.53 16.52
N HIS A 395 -17.08 39.70 17.67
CA HIS A 395 -17.50 39.41 19.05
C HIS A 395 -17.51 37.92 19.44
N GLN A 396 -16.58 37.40 20.25
CA GLN A 396 -16.38 37.58 21.72
C GLN A 396 -17.57 37.17 22.61
N ASP A 397 -18.34 36.15 22.25
CA ASP A 397 -19.00 35.33 23.27
C ASP A 397 -18.19 34.04 23.50
N GLY A 398 -17.57 33.93 24.68
CA GLY A 398 -16.70 32.82 25.10
C GLY A 398 -17.37 31.44 25.25
N SER A 399 -18.50 31.20 24.57
CA SER A 399 -19.28 29.97 24.69
C SER A 399 -18.80 28.85 23.75
N HIS A 400 -18.09 29.16 22.66
CA HIS A 400 -17.68 28.15 21.67
C HIS A 400 -16.46 27.31 22.07
N GLU A 401 -15.60 27.77 23.00
CA GLU A 401 -14.47 26.96 23.50
C GLU A 401 -14.95 25.69 24.22
N THR A 402 -16.15 25.70 24.80
CA THR A 402 -16.65 24.59 25.62
C THR A 402 -17.01 23.35 24.80
N LEU A 403 -17.44 23.51 23.54
CA LEU A 403 -18.10 22.45 22.77
C LEU A 403 -17.14 21.31 22.38
N TYR A 404 -15.87 21.62 22.14
CA TYR A 404 -14.86 20.64 21.74
C TYR A 404 -14.08 20.05 22.93
N SER A 405 -13.95 20.82 24.02
CA SER A 405 -13.15 20.41 25.19
C SER A 405 -13.63 19.10 25.83
N GLY A 406 -14.95 18.86 25.86
CA GLY A 406 -15.51 17.62 26.41
C GLY A 406 -15.44 16.42 25.45
N ILE A 407 -15.84 16.62 24.20
CA ILE A 407 -16.05 15.54 23.22
C ILE A 407 -14.73 14.95 22.72
N LEU A 408 -13.71 15.80 22.56
CA LEU A 408 -12.45 15.38 21.96
C LEU A 408 -11.47 14.80 22.99
N SER A 409 -11.75 14.87 24.30
CA SER A 409 -10.77 14.64 25.38
C SER A 409 -10.04 13.29 25.33
N ASN A 410 -10.62 12.28 24.68
CA ASN A 410 -10.04 10.94 24.51
C ASN A 410 -9.46 10.66 23.11
N LEU A 411 -9.51 11.62 22.17
CA LEU A 411 -8.97 11.42 20.82
C LEU A 411 -7.45 11.33 20.85
N ASN A 412 -6.89 10.25 20.32
CA ASN A 412 -5.44 10.09 20.15
C ASN A 412 -4.97 10.44 18.72
N HIS A 413 -5.89 10.34 17.76
CA HIS A 413 -5.64 10.57 16.35
C HIS A 413 -6.79 11.38 15.75
N PHE A 414 -6.44 12.47 15.09
CA PHE A 414 -7.41 13.35 14.46
C PHE A 414 -7.02 13.63 13.02
N GLU A 415 -7.92 13.35 12.10
CA GLU A 415 -7.69 13.54 10.68
C GLU A 415 -8.82 14.38 10.06
N ILE A 416 -8.46 15.45 9.39
CA ILE A 416 -9.39 16.32 8.65
C ILE A 416 -9.07 16.17 7.16
N ILE A 417 -10.05 15.75 6.37
CA ILE A 417 -9.88 15.48 4.94
C ILE A 417 -10.60 16.55 4.10
N GLY A 418 -9.99 17.73 3.91
CA GLY A 418 -10.18 18.62 2.75
C GLY A 418 -10.07 20.12 3.04
N ILE A 419 -10.01 20.94 1.98
CA ILE A 419 -9.86 22.40 1.79
C ILE A 419 -10.62 23.35 2.76
N LEU A 420 -10.69 23.08 4.07
CA LEU A 420 -11.14 24.04 5.06
C LEU A 420 -10.26 25.29 4.97
N GLN A 421 -10.87 26.46 4.86
CA GLN A 421 -10.28 27.64 5.49
C GLN A 421 -10.64 27.54 6.97
N VAL A 422 -9.95 26.68 7.73
CA VAL A 422 -10.04 26.79 9.19
C VAL A 422 -9.39 28.12 9.50
N GLN A 423 -10.18 29.17 9.72
CA GLN A 423 -9.68 30.31 10.44
C GLN A 423 -9.46 29.80 11.86
N THR A 424 -8.20 29.54 12.18
CA THR A 424 -7.72 28.73 13.29
C THR A 424 -7.89 29.38 14.66
N ASN A 425 -9.00 30.08 14.88
CA ASN A 425 -9.38 30.55 16.21
C ASN A 425 -9.69 29.38 17.17
N TYR A 426 -9.73 28.14 16.68
CA TYR A 426 -9.90 26.94 17.49
C TYR A 426 -8.54 26.35 17.89
N ARG A 427 -8.34 26.15 19.20
CA ARG A 427 -7.16 25.46 19.73
C ARG A 427 -7.24 23.96 19.44
N ILE A 428 -6.25 23.44 18.72
CA ILE A 428 -6.07 22.00 18.53
C ILE A 428 -5.73 21.37 19.88
N PRO A 429 -6.38 20.26 20.28
CA PRO A 429 -6.09 19.62 21.55
C PRO A 429 -4.65 19.09 21.66
N SER A 430 -3.98 19.40 22.76
CA SER A 430 -2.54 19.17 22.93
C SER A 430 -2.12 17.71 23.19
N TYR A 431 -3.09 16.82 23.47
CA TYR A 431 -2.88 15.38 23.69
C TYR A 431 -2.88 14.54 22.39
N LEU A 432 -3.08 15.16 21.22
CA LEU A 432 -3.06 14.44 19.94
C LEU A 432 -1.66 13.93 19.59
N ASN A 433 -1.55 12.64 19.26
CA ASN A 433 -0.30 12.00 18.87
C ASN A 433 -0.06 12.01 17.37
N GLY A 434 -1.14 12.07 16.58
CA GLY A 434 -1.10 12.07 15.13
C GLY A 434 -2.13 13.02 14.54
N ILE A 435 -1.69 13.85 13.60
CA ILE A 435 -2.56 14.76 12.84
C ILE A 435 -2.36 14.50 11.36
N SER A 436 -3.45 14.34 10.63
CA SER A 436 -3.48 14.33 9.17
C SER A 436 -4.45 15.41 8.72
N THR A 437 -3.99 16.41 7.97
CA THR A 437 -4.83 17.54 7.58
C THR A 437 -4.68 17.83 6.10
N ARG A 438 -5.81 17.91 5.42
CA ARG A 438 -5.96 18.46 4.08
C ARG A 438 -6.72 19.77 4.23
N THR A 439 -6.22 20.92 3.76
CA THR A 439 -6.85 22.25 4.00
C THR A 439 -6.17 23.33 3.15
N SER A 440 -6.87 24.40 2.75
CA SER A 440 -6.26 25.51 2.00
C SER A 440 -5.48 26.50 2.87
N LYS A 441 -5.66 26.52 4.19
CA LYS A 441 -4.98 27.46 5.08
C LYS A 441 -4.67 26.75 6.40
N VAL A 442 -3.38 26.55 6.66
CA VAL A 442 -2.88 26.02 7.92
C VAL A 442 -2.01 27.06 8.59
N ASP A 443 -2.37 27.40 9.82
CA ASP A 443 -1.48 28.11 10.73
C ASP A 443 -0.50 27.09 11.35
N VAL A 444 0.67 26.96 10.71
CA VAL A 444 1.70 25.95 11.07
C VAL A 444 2.22 26.18 12.49
N ASP A 445 2.18 27.43 12.98
CA ASP A 445 2.67 27.80 14.31
C ASP A 445 1.81 27.20 15.43
N GLN A 446 0.60 26.73 15.16
CA GLN A 446 -0.22 26.08 16.18
C GLN A 446 0.29 24.70 16.56
N PHE A 447 0.98 24.02 15.64
CA PHE A 447 1.49 22.69 15.91
C PHE A 447 2.59 22.70 16.98
N GLN A 448 3.28 23.82 17.18
CA GLN A 448 4.34 23.95 18.19
C GLN A 448 3.86 23.65 19.63
N TYR A 449 2.56 23.85 19.89
CA TYR A 449 1.94 23.64 21.21
C TYR A 449 1.50 22.18 21.45
N LEU A 450 1.60 21.33 20.44
CA LEU A 450 1.18 19.92 20.49
C LEU A 450 2.34 19.03 20.94
N HIS A 451 2.66 19.11 22.22
CA HIS A 451 3.81 18.46 22.84
C HIS A 451 3.80 16.91 22.81
N ASN A 452 2.68 16.28 22.45
CA ASN A 452 2.58 14.83 22.24
C ASN A 452 2.56 14.43 20.76
N LEU A 453 2.58 15.38 19.82
CA LEU A 453 2.47 15.10 18.40
C LEU A 453 3.74 14.37 17.91
N THR A 454 3.60 13.11 17.48
CA THR A 454 4.69 12.28 16.97
C THR A 454 4.69 12.14 15.45
N SER A 455 3.52 12.28 14.82
CA SER A 455 3.35 12.19 13.38
C SER A 455 2.44 13.30 12.84
N LEU A 456 2.91 14.02 11.83
CA LEU A 456 2.14 15.06 11.13
C LEU A 456 2.08 14.73 9.63
N LYS A 457 0.89 14.70 9.05
CA LYS A 457 0.66 14.55 7.62
C LYS A 457 -0.12 15.75 7.09
N LEU A 458 0.45 16.44 6.11
CA LEU A 458 -0.14 17.57 5.42
C LEU A 458 -0.48 17.14 4.00
N ILE A 459 -1.70 17.36 3.54
CA ILE A 459 -2.19 16.85 2.25
C ILE A 459 -2.83 17.99 1.46
N SER A 460 -2.48 18.15 0.19
CA SER A 460 -3.13 19.09 -0.74
C SER A 460 -3.32 20.51 -0.20
N ILE A 461 -2.37 21.03 0.57
CA ILE A 461 -2.43 22.42 1.06
C ILE A 461 -2.14 23.36 -0.09
N GLN A 462 -3.06 24.28 -0.37
CA GLN A 462 -2.97 25.24 -1.46
C GLN A 462 -2.81 26.66 -0.94
N GLY A 463 -2.31 27.60 -1.75
CA GLY A 463 -2.31 29.03 -1.43
C GLY A 463 -1.28 29.49 -0.39
N ILE A 464 -0.55 28.56 0.23
CA ILE A 464 0.63 28.84 1.05
C ILE A 464 1.86 28.60 0.19
N ASN A 465 2.71 29.63 0.04
CA ASN A 465 3.95 29.52 -0.71
C ASN A 465 5.10 28.98 0.16
N VAL A 466 5.14 29.35 1.44
CA VAL A 466 6.24 29.01 2.35
C VAL A 466 5.69 28.19 3.50
N PHE A 467 6.15 26.94 3.61
CA PHE A 467 5.94 26.15 4.81
C PHE A 467 7.11 26.39 5.76
N GLY A 468 6.89 27.16 6.82
CA GLY A 468 7.88 27.42 7.85
C GLY A 468 7.20 27.49 9.22
N GLY A 469 7.93 27.11 10.28
CA GLY A 469 7.42 27.14 11.64
C GLY A 469 8.23 26.26 12.58
N ILE A 470 8.14 26.53 13.88
CA ILE A 470 8.71 25.66 14.91
C ILE A 470 7.72 24.50 15.12
N LEU A 471 8.18 23.27 14.89
CA LEU A 471 7.39 22.07 15.14
C LEU A 471 7.75 21.48 16.52
N PRO A 472 6.83 20.76 17.18
CA PRO A 472 7.05 20.29 18.54
C PRO A 472 8.19 19.27 18.60
N ALA A 473 8.96 19.28 19.69
CA ALA A 473 10.11 18.40 19.86
C ALA A 473 9.74 16.90 19.91
N SER A 474 8.46 16.56 20.14
CA SER A 474 7.94 15.19 20.07
C SER A 474 7.83 14.65 18.64
N LEU A 475 7.85 15.52 17.62
CA LEU A 475 7.57 15.12 16.24
C LEU A 475 8.73 14.29 15.67
N LYS A 476 8.42 13.06 15.24
CA LYS A 476 9.37 12.12 14.63
C LYS A 476 9.16 11.94 13.13
N LYS A 477 7.91 12.08 12.65
CA LYS A 477 7.52 11.86 11.26
C LYS A 477 6.73 13.04 10.71
N LEU A 478 7.17 13.56 9.56
CA LEU A 478 6.46 14.59 8.79
C LEU A 478 6.25 14.09 7.37
N VAL A 479 5.00 14.11 6.90
CA VAL A 479 4.62 13.78 5.53
C VAL A 479 3.95 15.01 4.92
N ILE A 480 4.43 15.47 3.77
CA ILE A 480 3.85 16.57 2.98
C ILE A 480 3.46 15.96 1.64
N ASP A 481 2.18 15.92 1.33
CA ASP A 481 1.64 15.24 0.15
C ASP A 481 0.84 16.23 -0.69
N SER A 482 1.20 16.38 -1.95
CA SER A 482 0.50 17.16 -2.96
C SER A 482 0.27 18.64 -2.58
N CYS A 483 1.12 19.21 -1.73
CA CYS A 483 1.00 20.60 -1.27
C CYS A 483 1.67 21.58 -2.25
N SER A 484 1.10 22.77 -2.42
CA SER A 484 1.60 23.80 -3.34
C SER A 484 2.72 24.67 -2.76
N PHE A 485 3.46 24.15 -1.78
CA PHE A 485 4.58 24.89 -1.19
C PHE A 485 5.67 25.09 -2.25
N LYS A 486 6.21 26.32 -2.29
CA LYS A 486 7.38 26.71 -3.07
C LYS A 486 8.65 26.65 -2.23
N GLU A 487 8.51 26.87 -0.92
CA GLU A 487 9.60 26.84 0.06
C GLU A 487 9.17 25.98 1.27
N ILE A 488 10.10 25.20 1.82
CA ILE A 488 9.87 24.28 2.95
C ILE A 488 11.03 24.40 3.95
N HIS A 489 10.80 25.11 5.06
CA HIS A 489 11.74 25.31 6.16
C HIS A 489 11.28 24.53 7.40
N VAL A 490 11.77 23.30 7.56
CA VAL A 490 11.36 22.42 8.67
C VAL A 490 12.25 22.65 9.89
N ASN A 491 11.71 23.26 10.95
CA ASN A 491 12.38 23.35 12.25
C ASN A 491 11.80 22.34 13.25
N ALA A 492 12.33 21.11 13.23
CA ALA A 492 11.89 20.02 14.09
C ALA A 492 13.10 19.25 14.64
N LYS A 493 13.43 19.47 15.93
CA LYS A 493 14.68 18.98 16.53
C LYS A 493 14.86 17.46 16.48
N ASN A 494 13.79 16.70 16.65
CA ASN A 494 13.83 15.23 16.74
C ASN A 494 13.20 14.54 15.52
N LEU A 495 13.04 15.25 14.40
CA LEU A 495 12.46 14.67 13.21
C LEU A 495 13.42 13.65 12.59
N GLU A 496 12.97 12.40 12.48
CA GLU A 496 13.75 11.30 11.93
C GLU A 496 13.34 10.97 10.49
N THR A 497 12.06 11.16 10.14
CA THR A 497 11.50 10.86 8.82
C THR A 497 10.78 12.07 8.24
N LEU A 498 11.20 12.46 7.03
CA LEU A 498 10.55 13.48 6.21
C LEU A 498 10.21 12.87 4.86
N LYS A 499 8.92 12.84 4.52
CA LYS A 499 8.44 12.44 3.21
C LYS A 499 7.73 13.60 2.55
N ILE A 500 8.11 13.93 1.32
CA ILE A 500 7.46 14.93 0.49
C ILE A 500 7.03 14.23 -0.79
N GLU A 501 5.79 14.41 -1.19
CA GLU A 501 5.19 13.82 -2.39
C GLU A 501 4.45 14.91 -3.14
N GLY A 502 4.65 15.04 -4.45
CA GLY A 502 3.87 15.98 -5.28
C GLY A 502 4.08 17.48 -5.01
N GLY A 503 5.32 17.94 -4.81
CA GLY A 503 5.65 19.37 -4.65
C GLY A 503 5.75 20.16 -5.97
N SER A 504 5.76 21.50 -5.86
CA SER A 504 5.87 22.42 -7.01
C SER A 504 7.25 23.08 -7.20
N PHE A 505 8.19 22.82 -6.30
CA PHE A 505 9.52 23.43 -6.33
C PHE A 505 10.41 22.75 -7.39
N THR A 506 11.11 23.57 -8.18
CA THR A 506 12.00 23.09 -9.24
C THR A 506 13.42 22.86 -8.76
N ASP A 507 13.85 23.58 -7.72
CA ASP A 507 15.22 23.53 -7.23
C ASP A 507 15.19 23.38 -5.71
N LEU A 508 16.08 22.52 -5.20
CA LEU A 508 16.29 22.30 -3.77
C LEU A 508 17.62 22.96 -3.38
N ASP A 509 17.56 24.26 -3.09
CA ASP A 509 18.67 25.05 -2.54
C ASP A 509 18.34 25.52 -1.11
N ASP A 510 19.33 26.09 -0.41
CA ASP A 510 19.19 26.51 0.98
C ASP A 510 18.16 27.66 1.16
N SER A 511 17.76 28.32 0.06
CA SER A 511 16.71 29.37 0.09
C SER A 511 15.30 28.80 -0.01
N HIS A 512 15.12 27.64 -0.67
CA HIS A 512 13.82 26.99 -0.81
C HIS A 512 13.62 25.84 0.18
N PHE A 513 14.70 25.30 0.76
CA PHE A 513 14.59 24.12 1.60
C PHE A 513 15.55 24.15 2.78
N THR A 514 15.05 23.83 3.98
CA THR A 514 15.90 23.63 5.17
C THR A 514 15.67 22.24 5.76
N PHE A 515 16.73 21.43 5.75
CA PHE A 515 16.70 20.08 6.31
C PHE A 515 16.89 20.08 7.84
N PRO A 516 16.09 19.29 8.59
CA PRO A 516 16.36 19.01 9.99
C PRO A 516 17.69 18.26 10.19
N LYS A 517 18.47 18.65 11.20
CA LYS A 517 19.82 18.11 11.44
C LYS A 517 19.87 16.60 11.78
N ASN A 518 18.81 16.05 12.36
CA ASN A 518 18.74 14.66 12.84
C ASN A 518 17.98 13.73 11.88
N LEU A 519 17.79 14.16 10.63
CA LEU A 519 16.99 13.42 9.67
C LEU A 519 17.72 12.14 9.24
N LYS A 520 17.06 10.99 9.39
CA LYS A 520 17.60 9.66 9.01
C LYS A 520 17.05 9.17 7.68
N LYS A 521 15.76 9.46 7.40
CA LYS A 521 15.04 9.05 6.21
C LYS A 521 14.45 10.27 5.50
N LEU A 522 14.85 10.47 4.26
CA LEU A 522 14.34 11.53 3.40
C LEU A 522 13.76 10.92 2.12
N GLY A 523 12.47 11.15 1.89
CA GLY A 523 11.81 10.86 0.62
C GLY A 523 11.31 12.15 -0.01
N ILE A 524 11.71 12.45 -1.24
CA ILE A 524 11.18 13.56 -2.05
C ILE A 524 10.70 12.97 -3.35
N HIS A 525 9.42 12.65 -3.45
CA HIS A 525 8.83 11.91 -4.55
C HIS A 525 8.07 12.85 -5.47
N THR A 526 8.13 12.58 -6.78
CA THR A 526 7.24 13.18 -7.79
C THR A 526 7.10 14.71 -7.70
N SER A 527 8.14 15.41 -7.24
CA SER A 527 8.10 16.84 -6.87
C SER A 527 8.70 17.76 -7.93
N LYS A 528 8.91 17.26 -9.16
CA LYS A 528 9.44 18.00 -10.32
C LYS A 528 10.81 18.66 -10.09
N VAL A 529 11.55 18.23 -9.07
CA VAL A 529 12.89 18.73 -8.75
C VAL A 529 13.81 18.51 -9.94
N LYS A 530 14.60 19.54 -10.27
CA LYS A 530 15.58 19.56 -11.35
C LYS A 530 17.01 19.54 -10.82
N ASN A 531 17.27 20.34 -9.79
CA ASN A 531 18.59 20.47 -9.20
C ASN A 531 18.50 20.43 -7.67
N ILE A 532 19.48 19.80 -7.05
CA ILE A 532 19.66 19.80 -5.59
C ILE A 532 21.04 20.37 -5.29
N SER A 533 21.08 21.62 -4.84
CA SER A 533 22.31 22.32 -4.46
C SER A 533 22.47 22.47 -2.94
N SER A 534 21.39 22.25 -2.18
CA SER A 534 21.39 22.22 -0.72
C SER A 534 22.31 21.13 -0.19
N LYS A 535 22.94 21.39 0.97
CA LYS A 535 23.68 20.34 1.68
C LYS A 535 22.71 19.45 2.47
N PHE A 536 22.65 18.17 2.12
CA PHE A 536 21.93 17.19 2.94
C PHE A 536 22.60 17.01 4.32
N PRO A 537 21.83 16.74 5.39
CA PRO A 537 22.36 16.32 6.69
C PRO A 537 23.17 15.03 6.59
N ASP A 538 24.32 14.98 7.27
CA ASP A 538 25.20 13.81 7.30
C ASP A 538 24.60 12.59 8.05
N SER A 539 23.46 12.78 8.74
CA SER A 539 22.70 11.74 9.43
C SER A 539 21.77 10.93 8.53
N ILE A 540 21.59 11.33 7.26
CA ILE A 540 20.70 10.62 6.34
C ILE A 540 21.31 9.27 5.98
N GLU A 541 20.55 8.20 6.26
CA GLU A 541 20.90 6.82 5.93
C GLU A 541 20.16 6.32 4.68
N LEU A 542 18.93 6.82 4.47
CA LEU A 542 18.07 6.49 3.34
C LEU A 542 17.61 7.76 2.64
N LEU A 543 17.95 7.86 1.36
CA LEU A 543 17.51 8.92 0.46
C LEU A 543 16.72 8.33 -0.71
N ASP A 544 15.47 8.74 -0.86
CA ASP A 544 14.60 8.35 -1.98
C ASP A 544 14.14 9.58 -2.76
N LEU A 545 14.54 9.67 -4.02
CA LEU A 545 14.21 10.76 -4.94
C LEU A 545 13.32 10.28 -6.09
N TYR A 546 12.56 9.20 -5.87
CA TYR A 546 11.71 8.55 -6.87
C TYR A 546 10.81 9.52 -7.65
N GLY A 547 10.80 9.37 -8.97
CA GLY A 547 9.82 10.04 -9.83
C GLY A 547 10.07 11.52 -10.05
N ASN A 548 11.23 12.06 -9.67
CA ASN A 548 11.67 13.38 -10.11
C ASN A 548 12.30 13.27 -11.51
N SER A 549 11.47 13.08 -12.53
CA SER A 549 11.90 12.81 -13.91
C SER A 549 12.75 13.92 -14.54
N ASN A 550 12.80 15.11 -13.96
CA ASN A 550 13.63 16.22 -14.41
C ASN A 550 14.89 16.44 -13.58
N LEU A 551 15.15 15.61 -12.56
CA LEU A 551 16.31 15.74 -11.68
C LEU A 551 17.57 15.37 -12.45
N LYS A 552 18.45 16.35 -12.64
CA LYS A 552 19.67 16.24 -13.44
C LYS A 552 20.94 16.40 -12.62
N TYR A 553 20.88 17.15 -11.52
CA TYR A 553 22.07 17.53 -10.75
C TYR A 553 21.84 17.43 -9.25
N ILE A 554 22.81 16.84 -8.56
CA ILE A 554 22.91 16.80 -7.10
C ILE A 554 24.34 17.20 -6.72
N LYS A 555 24.48 18.28 -5.95
CA LYS A 555 25.80 18.84 -5.59
C LYS A 555 26.64 17.89 -4.76
N GLN A 556 26.03 17.26 -3.74
CA GLN A 556 26.72 16.37 -2.81
C GLN A 556 25.71 15.44 -2.12
N PHE A 557 26.07 14.16 -1.94
CA PHE A 557 25.31 13.21 -1.14
C PHE A 557 25.84 13.12 0.30
N PRO A 558 25.01 12.71 1.28
CA PRO A 558 25.46 12.45 2.66
C PRO A 558 26.53 11.35 2.70
N ILE A 559 27.60 11.56 3.48
CA ILE A 559 28.74 10.63 3.53
C ILE A 559 28.41 9.26 4.16
N ASN A 560 27.38 9.19 5.02
CA ASN A 560 26.98 7.96 5.73
C ASN A 560 25.77 7.26 5.10
N MET A 561 25.35 7.69 3.91
CA MET A 561 24.16 7.14 3.26
C MET A 561 24.37 5.67 2.89
N LYS A 562 23.40 4.83 3.23
CA LYS A 562 23.43 3.38 2.97
C LYS A 562 22.53 2.97 1.81
N SER A 563 21.40 3.67 1.62
CA SER A 563 20.43 3.36 0.57
C SER A 563 20.08 4.61 -0.23
N LEU A 564 20.20 4.51 -1.54
CA LEU A 564 19.86 5.57 -2.48
C LEU A 564 18.92 5.05 -3.57
N SER A 565 17.76 5.69 -3.70
CA SER A 565 16.85 5.53 -4.83
C SER A 565 16.82 6.80 -5.68
N LEU A 566 17.20 6.64 -6.94
CA LEU A 566 17.14 7.65 -8.01
C LEU A 566 16.22 7.17 -9.14
N ARG A 567 15.30 6.25 -8.83
CA ARG A 567 14.41 5.65 -9.82
C ARG A 567 13.55 6.70 -10.51
N LYS A 568 13.43 6.61 -11.84
CA LYS A 568 12.63 7.55 -12.66
C LYS A 568 13.10 9.00 -12.50
N THR A 569 14.42 9.23 -12.57
CA THR A 569 15.07 10.54 -12.61
C THR A 569 15.86 10.72 -13.92
N ALA A 570 16.32 11.94 -14.23
CA ALA A 570 17.14 12.22 -15.42
C ALA A 570 18.64 12.35 -15.09
N ILE A 571 19.09 11.88 -13.93
CA ILE A 571 20.45 12.11 -13.43
C ILE A 571 21.51 11.38 -14.27
N CYS A 572 21.10 10.31 -14.95
CA CYS A 572 21.93 9.49 -15.83
C CYS A 572 21.62 9.72 -17.31
N LYS A 573 20.71 10.65 -17.64
CA LYS A 573 20.29 10.91 -19.02
C LYS A 573 21.36 11.70 -19.76
N ARG A 574 21.81 11.17 -20.89
CA ARG A 574 22.74 11.88 -21.77
C ARG A 574 22.00 13.02 -22.50
N PHE A 575 22.47 14.26 -22.30
CA PHE A 575 21.99 15.39 -23.08
C PHE A 575 22.84 15.53 -24.34
N THR A 576 22.27 15.15 -25.48
CA THR A 576 22.81 15.57 -26.78
C THR A 576 22.14 16.90 -27.12
N ASP A 577 22.79 18.03 -26.85
CA ASP A 577 22.32 19.35 -27.33
C ASP A 577 22.50 19.52 -28.87
N GLY A 578 22.81 18.42 -29.57
CA GLY A 578 23.07 18.35 -31.00
C GLY A 578 24.40 18.95 -31.44
N LYS A 579 25.16 19.59 -30.54
CA LYS A 579 26.39 20.34 -30.88
C LYS A 579 27.60 19.93 -30.06
N THR A 580 27.41 19.49 -28.84
CA THR A 580 28.45 19.08 -27.91
C THR A 580 28.08 17.74 -27.28
N ASN A 581 28.94 16.73 -27.45
CA ASN A 581 28.85 15.47 -26.71
C ASN A 581 29.35 15.65 -25.27
N GLN A 582 28.96 16.74 -24.59
CA GLN A 582 29.35 16.97 -23.21
C GLN A 582 28.43 16.19 -22.28
N PHE A 583 29.02 15.26 -21.54
CA PHE A 583 28.32 14.58 -20.46
C PHE A 583 28.04 15.57 -19.34
N GLN A 584 26.86 15.47 -18.75
CA GLN A 584 26.60 16.12 -17.48
C GLN A 584 27.59 15.56 -16.43
N ILE A 585 28.02 16.40 -15.49
CA ILE A 585 28.83 15.96 -14.35
C ILE A 585 28.03 14.86 -13.64
N LEU A 586 28.55 13.64 -13.67
CA LEU A 586 27.90 12.51 -13.04
C LEU A 586 27.99 12.61 -11.52
N PRO A 587 26.96 12.11 -10.81
CA PRO A 587 26.98 12.06 -9.36
C PRO A 587 28.14 11.19 -8.85
N ILE A 588 28.84 11.69 -7.83
CA ILE A 588 29.75 10.88 -7.02
C ILE A 588 28.95 10.38 -5.82
N PHE A 589 28.72 9.07 -5.75
CA PHE A 589 28.01 8.47 -4.63
C PHE A 589 28.94 8.30 -3.41
N PRO A 590 28.41 8.18 -2.18
CA PRO A 590 29.24 7.91 -1.01
C PRO A 590 29.70 6.44 -0.99
N LEU A 591 30.94 6.20 -0.53
CA LEU A 591 31.52 4.85 -0.45
C LEU A 591 30.83 3.94 0.58
N SER A 592 30.02 4.49 1.49
CA SER A 592 29.20 3.74 2.44
C SER A 592 27.97 3.09 1.82
N LEU A 593 27.68 3.37 0.55
CA LEU A 593 26.44 2.94 -0.09
C LEU A 593 26.36 1.41 -0.18
N GLU A 594 25.28 0.85 0.34
CA GLU A 594 24.98 -0.59 0.33
C GLU A 594 23.92 -0.94 -0.73
N SER A 595 23.02 -0.01 -1.05
CA SER A 595 21.96 -0.17 -2.05
C SER A 595 21.83 1.04 -2.96
N LEU A 596 21.72 0.76 -4.27
CA LEU A 596 21.55 1.76 -5.32
C LEU A 596 20.48 1.32 -6.33
N ASP A 597 19.42 2.13 -6.46
CA ASP A 597 18.39 1.97 -7.49
C ASP A 597 18.45 3.11 -8.51
N LEU A 598 18.84 2.78 -9.74
CA LEU A 598 18.92 3.66 -10.92
C LEU A 598 17.95 3.20 -12.02
N SER A 599 16.86 2.52 -11.65
CA SER A 599 15.85 2.05 -12.58
C SER A 599 15.13 3.21 -13.28
N LEU A 600 14.74 3.06 -14.55
CA LEU A 600 14.06 4.10 -15.34
C LEU A 600 14.82 5.45 -15.37
N THR A 601 16.16 5.46 -15.37
CA THR A 601 16.95 6.71 -15.42
C THR A 601 17.40 7.10 -16.83
N GLU A 602 16.94 6.35 -17.84
CA GLU A 602 17.40 6.46 -19.23
C GLU A 602 18.93 6.32 -19.33
N MET A 603 19.52 5.49 -18.45
CA MET A 603 20.95 5.24 -18.43
C MET A 603 21.38 4.42 -19.64
N ASP A 604 22.52 4.79 -20.24
CA ASP A 604 23.23 4.01 -21.25
C ASP A 604 24.53 3.41 -20.69
N GLU A 605 25.20 2.60 -21.49
CA GLU A 605 26.42 1.87 -21.13
C GLU A 605 27.61 2.79 -20.84
N ILE A 606 27.65 3.95 -21.49
CA ILE A 606 28.73 4.93 -21.31
C ILE A 606 28.56 5.56 -19.93
N CYS A 607 27.35 5.99 -19.60
CA CYS A 607 26.98 6.50 -18.29
C CYS A 607 27.31 5.47 -17.19
N LEU A 608 26.93 4.20 -17.38
CA LEU A 608 27.23 3.13 -16.43
C LEU A 608 28.74 2.97 -16.16
N ARG A 609 29.57 3.00 -17.21
CA ARG A 609 31.04 2.92 -17.07
C ARG A 609 31.62 4.13 -16.33
N MET A 610 31.10 5.32 -16.61
CA MET A 610 31.56 6.56 -16.00
C MET A 610 31.15 6.72 -14.53
N LEU A 611 30.19 5.92 -14.02
CA LEU A 611 29.87 5.88 -12.59
C LEU A 611 30.93 5.19 -11.74
N HIS A 612 31.89 4.48 -12.36
CA HIS A 612 32.99 3.78 -11.67
C HIS A 612 32.50 2.86 -10.53
N LEU A 613 31.41 2.12 -10.77
CA LEU A 613 30.72 1.33 -9.73
C LEU A 613 31.60 0.29 -9.02
N LYS A 614 32.70 -0.15 -9.65
CA LYS A 614 33.70 -1.05 -9.07
C LYS A 614 34.34 -0.53 -7.76
N GLU A 615 34.34 0.79 -7.54
CA GLU A 615 34.97 1.43 -6.37
C GLU A 615 34.10 1.36 -5.12
N TYR A 616 32.81 1.07 -5.26
CA TYR A 616 31.86 1.02 -4.14
C TYR A 616 31.86 -0.37 -3.50
N THR A 617 32.90 -0.66 -2.72
CA THR A 617 33.14 -1.98 -2.10
C THR A 617 32.12 -2.38 -1.04
N ASN A 618 31.21 -1.49 -0.65
CA ASN A 618 30.09 -1.80 0.26
C ASN A 618 28.79 -2.05 -0.50
N LEU A 619 28.74 -1.80 -1.81
CA LEU A 619 27.52 -1.92 -2.60
C LEU A 619 27.15 -3.40 -2.74
N LYS A 620 26.03 -3.77 -2.13
CA LYS A 620 25.48 -5.13 -2.12
C LYS A 620 24.34 -5.29 -3.11
N MET A 621 23.60 -4.23 -3.38
CA MET A 621 22.45 -4.27 -4.30
C MET A 621 22.49 -3.15 -5.32
N LEU A 622 22.30 -3.55 -6.58
CA LEU A 622 22.20 -2.64 -7.71
C LEU A 622 20.97 -2.98 -8.56
N CYS A 623 20.07 -2.02 -8.69
CA CYS A 623 18.89 -2.12 -9.56
C CYS A 623 19.02 -1.13 -10.72
N LEU A 624 19.00 -1.64 -11.95
CA LEU A 624 19.04 -0.85 -13.19
C LEU A 624 17.82 -1.09 -14.07
N ARG A 625 16.69 -1.54 -13.51
CA ARG A 625 15.53 -2.00 -14.29
C ARG A 625 15.02 -0.95 -15.29
N GLN A 626 14.46 -1.42 -16.39
CA GLN A 626 13.75 -0.56 -17.36
C GLN A 626 14.62 0.58 -17.91
N ASN A 627 15.93 0.37 -18.02
CA ASN A 627 16.83 1.24 -18.78
C ASN A 627 17.03 0.61 -20.16
N TYR A 628 16.18 0.97 -21.11
CA TYR A 628 16.07 0.30 -22.43
C TYR A 628 17.22 0.59 -23.41
N SER A 629 18.26 1.29 -22.97
CA SER A 629 19.37 1.77 -23.80
C SER A 629 20.66 0.96 -23.62
N PHE A 630 20.59 -0.20 -22.97
CA PHE A 630 21.71 -1.12 -22.86
C PHE A 630 21.68 -2.13 -24.02
N ASP A 631 22.68 -2.10 -24.90
CA ASP A 631 22.96 -3.16 -25.87
C ASP A 631 23.95 -4.17 -25.27
N GLU A 632 25.04 -3.66 -24.69
CA GLU A 632 26.13 -4.40 -24.07
C GLU A 632 26.45 -3.91 -22.65
N ILE A 633 26.55 -4.82 -21.67
CA ILE A 633 26.97 -4.50 -20.29
C ILE A 633 28.29 -5.20 -19.93
N ASP A 634 29.30 -4.43 -19.52
CA ASP A 634 30.55 -4.98 -18.98
C ASP A 634 30.44 -5.28 -17.48
N LEU A 635 30.45 -6.57 -17.14
CA LEU A 635 30.32 -7.05 -15.76
C LEU A 635 31.52 -6.67 -14.89
N ASN A 636 32.68 -6.36 -15.47
CA ASN A 636 33.86 -5.91 -14.74
C ASN A 636 33.73 -4.48 -14.19
N CYS A 637 32.70 -3.74 -14.62
CA CYS A 637 32.40 -2.42 -14.10
C CYS A 637 31.70 -2.46 -12.74
N PHE A 638 31.23 -3.63 -12.29
CA PHE A 638 30.53 -3.79 -11.02
C PHE A 638 31.47 -4.16 -9.86
N PRO A 639 31.13 -3.80 -8.61
CA PRO A 639 31.95 -4.11 -7.46
C PRO A 639 31.81 -5.58 -7.05
N LYS A 640 32.89 -6.19 -6.57
CA LYS A 640 32.91 -7.60 -6.12
C LYS A 640 32.03 -7.86 -4.88
N SER A 641 31.62 -6.81 -4.18
CA SER A 641 30.70 -6.87 -3.03
C SER A 641 29.26 -7.15 -3.42
N LEU A 642 28.91 -7.03 -4.71
CA LEU A 642 27.54 -7.15 -5.17
C LEU A 642 26.96 -8.54 -4.88
N VAL A 643 25.80 -8.54 -4.23
CA VAL A 643 24.99 -9.72 -3.87
C VAL A 643 23.76 -9.84 -4.77
N THR A 644 23.17 -8.70 -5.14
CA THR A 644 21.98 -8.63 -5.99
C THR A 644 22.22 -7.67 -7.16
N LEU A 645 22.03 -8.17 -8.38
CA LEU A 645 22.08 -7.41 -9.61
C LEU A 645 20.76 -7.58 -10.37
N ASP A 646 20.03 -6.49 -10.56
CA ASP A 646 18.77 -6.51 -11.30
C ASP A 646 18.86 -5.63 -12.56
N LEU A 647 18.76 -6.30 -13.71
CA LEU A 647 18.82 -5.79 -15.07
C LEU A 647 17.54 -6.14 -15.84
N SER A 648 16.41 -6.35 -15.16
CA SER A 648 15.16 -6.67 -15.84
C SER A 648 14.68 -5.51 -16.71
N TYR A 649 14.09 -5.80 -17.86
CA TYR A 649 13.58 -4.82 -18.84
C TYR A 649 14.65 -3.85 -19.37
N CYS A 650 15.90 -4.27 -19.48
CA CYS A 650 17.00 -3.39 -19.88
C CYS A 650 17.33 -3.45 -21.39
N SER A 651 16.63 -4.30 -22.14
CA SER A 651 16.92 -4.58 -23.55
C SER A 651 18.36 -5.09 -23.80
N VAL A 652 19.01 -5.68 -22.79
CA VAL A 652 20.41 -6.14 -22.89
C VAL A 652 20.51 -7.28 -23.89
N ASN A 653 21.39 -7.12 -24.87
CA ASN A 653 21.65 -8.14 -25.88
C ASN A 653 22.86 -9.00 -25.51
N ARG A 654 23.90 -8.38 -24.94
CA ARG A 654 25.18 -9.03 -24.64
C ARG A 654 25.79 -8.56 -23.31
N PHE A 655 26.55 -9.45 -22.68
CA PHE A 655 27.43 -9.09 -21.56
C PHE A 655 28.90 -9.28 -21.95
N VAL A 656 29.76 -8.38 -21.48
CA VAL A 656 31.22 -8.54 -21.50
C VAL A 656 31.68 -9.03 -20.14
N GLY A 657 32.53 -10.06 -20.14
CA GLY A 657 32.92 -10.76 -18.93
C GLY A 657 31.92 -11.85 -18.54
N LYS A 658 31.93 -12.25 -17.27
CA LYS A 658 31.11 -13.36 -16.74
C LYS A 658 30.54 -13.01 -15.37
N PHE A 659 29.34 -13.52 -15.05
CA PHE A 659 28.75 -13.35 -13.73
C PHE A 659 29.60 -14.01 -12.63
N GLY A 660 30.35 -15.06 -12.97
CA GLY A 660 31.34 -15.69 -12.10
C GLY A 660 32.45 -14.76 -11.59
N SER A 661 32.69 -13.62 -12.27
CA SER A 661 33.66 -12.60 -11.82
C SER A 661 33.21 -11.82 -10.58
N LEU A 662 31.92 -11.89 -10.22
CA LEU A 662 31.32 -11.26 -9.06
C LEU A 662 31.15 -12.33 -7.96
N PRO A 663 32.14 -12.52 -7.05
CA PRO A 663 32.22 -13.71 -6.19
C PRO A 663 31.16 -13.78 -5.09
N ASN A 664 30.45 -12.67 -4.83
CA ASN A 664 29.40 -12.59 -3.82
C ASN A 664 28.00 -12.54 -4.43
N LEU A 665 27.88 -12.57 -5.75
CA LEU A 665 26.59 -12.43 -6.42
C LEU A 665 25.75 -13.68 -6.15
N GLU A 666 24.55 -13.48 -5.62
CA GLU A 666 23.59 -14.51 -5.27
C GLU A 666 22.31 -14.45 -6.11
N ILE A 667 21.89 -13.24 -6.52
CA ILE A 667 20.62 -13.02 -7.21
C ILE A 667 20.85 -12.20 -8.49
N ILE A 668 20.37 -12.72 -9.60
CA ILE A 668 20.43 -12.09 -10.93
C ILE A 668 19.01 -11.90 -11.47
N GLY A 669 18.61 -10.66 -11.72
CA GLY A 669 17.38 -10.30 -12.42
C GLY A 669 17.65 -9.97 -13.88
N LEU A 670 17.14 -10.78 -14.81
CA LEU A 670 17.29 -10.59 -16.26
C LEU A 670 15.95 -10.65 -17.00
N ALA A 671 14.82 -10.72 -16.30
CA ALA A 671 13.50 -10.81 -16.94
C ALA A 671 13.26 -9.73 -18.01
N LYS A 672 12.53 -10.09 -19.07
CA LYS A 672 12.15 -9.24 -20.21
C LYS A 672 13.33 -8.60 -20.97
N ASN A 673 14.44 -9.33 -21.12
CA ASN A 673 15.49 -8.98 -22.09
C ASN A 673 15.33 -9.86 -23.35
N PHE A 674 14.53 -9.36 -24.31
CA PHE A 674 14.05 -10.11 -25.49
C PHE A 674 15.10 -10.42 -26.57
N SER A 675 16.38 -10.11 -26.34
CA SER A 675 17.43 -10.32 -27.35
C SER A 675 18.73 -10.77 -26.71
N LEU A 676 18.62 -11.47 -25.57
CA LEU A 676 19.74 -11.92 -24.77
C LEU A 676 20.50 -13.10 -25.40
N GLN A 677 21.25 -12.82 -26.46
CA GLN A 677 22.07 -13.78 -27.22
C GLN A 677 23.33 -14.23 -26.46
N TYR A 678 23.68 -13.52 -25.38
CA TYR A 678 24.83 -13.80 -24.53
C TYR A 678 24.98 -15.27 -24.15
N PHE A 679 23.88 -15.91 -23.74
CA PHE A 679 23.93 -17.30 -23.29
C PHE A 679 24.17 -18.29 -24.42
N ASP A 680 23.70 -18.01 -25.64
CA ASP A 680 23.95 -18.85 -26.80
C ASP A 680 25.43 -18.86 -27.20
N ALA A 681 26.10 -17.71 -27.10
CA ALA A 681 27.51 -17.59 -27.43
C ALA A 681 28.41 -18.37 -26.46
N ILE A 682 28.10 -18.34 -25.14
CA ILE A 682 28.95 -18.99 -24.14
C ILE A 682 28.79 -20.51 -24.10
N VAL A 683 27.64 -21.04 -24.54
CA VAL A 683 27.45 -22.50 -24.66
C VAL A 683 28.60 -23.15 -25.44
N TYR A 684 29.21 -22.44 -26.41
CA TYR A 684 30.33 -22.96 -27.21
C TYR A 684 31.70 -22.89 -26.52
N ASP A 685 31.88 -22.04 -25.51
CA ASP A 685 33.17 -21.82 -24.83
C ASP A 685 33.43 -22.84 -23.69
N SER A 686 32.42 -23.62 -23.27
CA SER A 686 32.51 -24.61 -22.18
C SER A 686 32.99 -24.08 -20.81
N GLN A 687 33.04 -22.76 -20.63
CA GLN A 687 33.49 -22.14 -19.39
C GLN A 687 32.32 -21.79 -18.47
N LYS A 688 32.51 -21.92 -17.15
CA LYS A 688 31.50 -21.55 -16.15
C LYS A 688 31.08 -20.08 -16.26
N ILE A 689 29.78 -19.83 -16.33
CA ILE A 689 29.15 -18.52 -16.45
C ILE A 689 28.94 -17.89 -15.08
N PHE A 690 28.58 -18.70 -14.09
CA PHE A 690 28.12 -18.32 -12.77
C PHE A 690 29.13 -18.71 -11.68
N ASN A 691 29.10 -17.98 -10.57
CA ASN A 691 29.83 -18.38 -9.37
C ASN A 691 29.01 -19.44 -8.59
N ASN A 692 29.63 -20.09 -7.59
CA ASN A 692 29.02 -21.12 -6.75
C ASN A 692 28.13 -20.60 -5.60
N LYS A 693 27.92 -19.28 -5.50
CA LYS A 693 27.00 -18.63 -4.56
C LYS A 693 25.68 -18.22 -5.21
N ILE A 694 25.55 -18.29 -6.54
CA ILE A 694 24.30 -17.99 -7.22
C ILE A 694 23.19 -18.88 -6.67
N LYS A 695 22.12 -18.23 -6.20
CA LYS A 695 20.92 -18.83 -5.63
C LYS A 695 19.74 -18.69 -6.58
N ILE A 696 19.56 -17.50 -7.15
CA ILE A 696 18.39 -17.16 -7.95
C ILE A 696 18.78 -16.49 -9.25
N ILE A 697 18.17 -16.94 -10.34
CA ILE A 697 18.23 -16.27 -11.64
C ILE A 697 16.82 -16.13 -12.19
N ASP A 698 16.44 -14.90 -12.52
CA ASP A 698 15.17 -14.59 -13.18
C ASP A 698 15.38 -14.30 -14.67
N LEU A 699 14.91 -15.22 -15.53
CA LEU A 699 14.98 -15.13 -16.99
C LEU A 699 13.58 -15.10 -17.62
N GLN A 700 12.55 -14.75 -16.85
CA GLN A 700 11.19 -14.72 -17.37
C GLN A 700 11.07 -13.77 -18.56
N LEU A 701 10.38 -14.23 -19.59
CA LEU A 701 10.12 -13.50 -20.83
C LEU A 701 11.39 -13.06 -21.56
N CYS A 702 12.51 -13.77 -21.34
CA CYS A 702 13.67 -13.71 -22.21
C CYS A 702 13.49 -14.66 -23.41
N THR A 703 14.08 -14.32 -24.55
CA THR A 703 14.14 -15.17 -25.73
C THR A 703 15.41 -16.03 -25.68
N LEU A 704 15.34 -17.14 -24.94
CA LEU A 704 16.46 -18.07 -24.82
C LEU A 704 16.27 -19.24 -25.78
N SER A 705 17.34 -19.66 -26.47
CA SER A 705 17.31 -20.93 -27.18
C SER A 705 17.27 -22.10 -26.19
N GLN A 706 16.73 -23.25 -26.61
CA GLN A 706 16.75 -24.46 -25.78
C GLN A 706 18.18 -24.86 -25.39
N LYS A 707 19.17 -24.61 -26.26
CA LYS A 707 20.58 -24.92 -25.97
C LYS A 707 21.11 -24.06 -24.83
N ALA A 708 20.83 -22.76 -24.84
CA ALA A 708 21.18 -21.85 -23.76
C ALA A 708 20.53 -22.27 -22.44
N VAL A 709 19.23 -22.58 -22.46
CA VAL A 709 18.49 -23.02 -21.25
C VAL A 709 19.11 -24.28 -20.67
N ASN A 710 19.41 -25.28 -21.52
CA ASN A 710 20.03 -26.53 -21.09
C ASN A 710 21.43 -26.30 -20.50
N ALA A 711 22.23 -25.40 -21.09
CA ALA A 711 23.57 -25.09 -20.60
C ALA A 711 23.54 -24.33 -19.27
N ILE A 712 22.73 -23.26 -19.17
CA ILE A 712 22.51 -22.50 -17.94
C ILE A 712 22.06 -23.45 -16.84
N TYR A 713 21.04 -24.26 -17.12
CA TYR A 713 20.49 -25.17 -16.14
C TYR A 713 21.50 -26.27 -15.72
N GLY A 714 22.23 -26.85 -16.68
CA GLY A 714 23.27 -27.84 -16.44
C GLY A 714 24.37 -27.31 -15.51
N GLU A 715 24.76 -26.05 -15.66
CA GLU A 715 25.71 -25.42 -14.74
C GLU A 715 25.10 -25.15 -13.35
N LEU A 716 23.89 -24.60 -13.30
CA LEU A 716 23.24 -24.22 -12.04
C LEU A 716 22.87 -25.41 -11.17
N VAL A 717 22.51 -26.55 -11.75
CA VAL A 717 22.14 -27.73 -10.97
C VAL A 717 23.34 -28.32 -10.21
N GLU A 718 24.55 -28.15 -10.74
CA GLU A 718 25.81 -28.50 -10.07
C GLU A 718 26.19 -27.52 -8.96
N ASN A 719 25.58 -26.32 -8.94
CA ASN A 719 25.85 -25.33 -7.92
C ASN A 719 25.12 -25.68 -6.61
N PRO A 720 25.84 -25.88 -5.48
CA PRO A 720 25.24 -26.27 -4.21
C PRO A 720 24.34 -25.17 -3.61
N SER A 721 24.60 -23.90 -3.92
CA SER A 721 23.83 -22.77 -3.41
C SER A 721 22.59 -22.47 -4.27
N PHE A 722 22.49 -23.06 -5.46
CA PHE A 722 21.40 -22.78 -6.38
C PHE A 722 20.05 -23.25 -5.84
N GLU A 723 19.10 -22.33 -5.79
CA GLU A 723 17.74 -22.51 -5.26
C GLU A 723 16.70 -22.53 -6.37
N ARG A 724 16.72 -21.53 -7.27
CA ARG A 724 15.62 -21.28 -8.21
C ARG A 724 16.09 -20.61 -9.50
N ILE A 725 15.64 -21.11 -10.63
CA ILE A 725 15.62 -20.39 -11.91
C ILE A 725 14.18 -20.12 -12.30
N LEU A 726 13.90 -18.91 -12.77
CA LEU A 726 12.61 -18.56 -13.35
C LEU A 726 12.70 -18.47 -14.85
N LEU A 727 11.79 -19.18 -15.53
CA LEU A 727 11.68 -19.21 -16.98
C LEU A 727 10.24 -18.87 -17.39
N SER A 728 10.10 -18.45 -18.64
CA SER A 728 8.79 -18.34 -19.31
C SER A 728 8.18 -19.72 -19.55
N ASP A 729 6.85 -19.78 -19.64
CA ASP A 729 6.12 -21.03 -19.92
C ASP A 729 6.45 -21.66 -21.27
N ASN A 730 6.77 -20.82 -22.25
CA ASN A 730 7.05 -21.26 -23.61
C ASN A 730 8.44 -21.87 -23.79
N VAL A 731 9.27 -21.90 -22.73
CA VAL A 731 10.62 -22.46 -22.78
C VAL A 731 10.58 -23.87 -22.20
N PRO A 732 10.68 -24.94 -23.01
CA PRO A 732 10.69 -26.31 -22.51
C PRO A 732 11.80 -26.49 -21.48
N LEU A 733 11.49 -27.14 -20.35
CA LEU A 733 12.55 -27.58 -19.45
C LEU A 733 13.31 -28.73 -20.10
N PRO A 734 14.65 -28.82 -19.90
CA PRO A 734 15.37 -30.04 -20.23
C PRO A 734 14.67 -31.24 -19.59
N PHE A 735 14.53 -32.35 -20.32
CA PHE A 735 14.08 -33.62 -19.76
C PHE A 735 15.03 -34.01 -18.64
N LEU A 736 14.52 -34.13 -17.42
CA LEU A 736 15.30 -34.46 -16.23
C LEU A 736 14.69 -35.66 -15.56
N ASP A 737 15.55 -36.55 -15.08
CA ASP A 737 15.16 -37.69 -14.25
C ASP A 737 14.57 -37.18 -12.91
N ASP A 738 13.40 -37.69 -12.54
CA ASP A 738 12.35 -36.96 -11.81
C ASP A 738 12.66 -36.60 -10.33
N SER A 739 13.69 -37.18 -9.70
CA SER A 739 13.73 -37.26 -8.23
C SER A 739 14.41 -36.10 -7.49
N GLU A 740 15.43 -35.44 -8.08
CA GLU A 740 16.14 -34.32 -7.42
C GLU A 740 16.26 -33.04 -8.26
N LYS A 741 16.16 -33.16 -9.58
CA LYS A 741 16.38 -32.04 -10.52
C LYS A 741 15.14 -31.16 -10.74
N SER A 742 13.94 -31.72 -10.56
CA SER A 742 12.64 -31.02 -10.63
C SER A 742 12.42 -29.98 -9.52
N LYS A 743 13.20 -30.03 -8.43
CA LYS A 743 13.00 -29.18 -7.24
C LYS A 743 13.47 -27.73 -7.43
N LYS A 744 14.54 -27.52 -8.22
CA LYS A 744 15.25 -26.24 -8.32
C LYS A 744 14.83 -25.38 -9.53
N VAL A 745 13.91 -25.87 -10.36
CA VAL A 745 13.42 -25.18 -11.55
C VAL A 745 11.96 -24.83 -11.35
N GLN A 746 11.60 -23.58 -11.57
CA GLN A 746 10.21 -23.18 -11.61
C GLN A 746 9.92 -22.46 -12.93
N GLN A 747 9.10 -23.09 -13.76
CA GLN A 747 8.34 -22.37 -14.77
C GLN A 747 7.17 -21.72 -14.05
N LEU A 748 7.05 -20.41 -14.19
CA LEU A 748 5.93 -19.67 -13.64
C LEU A 748 5.03 -19.29 -14.79
N SER A 749 3.77 -19.75 -14.72
CA SER A 749 2.74 -19.32 -15.65
C SER A 749 2.32 -17.88 -15.42
N LEU A 750 3.05 -16.98 -16.07
CA LEU A 750 2.76 -15.56 -16.07
C LEU A 750 1.94 -15.22 -17.31
N THR A 751 0.64 -15.48 -17.24
CA THR A 751 -0.35 -14.67 -17.96
C THR A 751 -0.53 -13.31 -17.26
N PHE A 752 0.56 -12.57 -17.06
CA PHE A 752 0.57 -11.27 -16.36
C PHE A 752 0.75 -10.07 -17.31
N ASP A 753 0.41 -10.24 -18.58
CA ASP A 753 0.57 -9.21 -19.62
C ASP A 753 -0.42 -8.03 -19.47
N GLY A 754 -1.51 -8.18 -18.73
CA GLY A 754 -2.58 -7.17 -18.73
C GLY A 754 -2.35 -5.93 -17.84
N TYR A 755 -1.78 -6.08 -16.63
CA TYR A 755 -1.96 -5.06 -15.59
C TYR A 755 -0.88 -3.97 -15.54
N PHE A 756 0.35 -4.26 -16.01
CA PHE A 756 1.45 -3.28 -16.01
C PHE A 756 1.57 -2.51 -17.34
N GLU A 757 1.25 -3.13 -18.49
CA GLU A 757 1.28 -2.41 -19.77
C GLU A 757 0.12 -1.42 -19.94
N TYR A 758 -1.09 -1.76 -19.47
CA TYR A 758 -2.27 -0.93 -19.73
C TYR A 758 -2.19 0.44 -19.03
N ASN A 759 -1.62 0.50 -17.83
CA ASN A 759 -1.42 1.77 -17.10
C ASN A 759 -0.25 2.61 -17.65
N TYR A 760 0.67 2.03 -18.42
CA TYR A 760 1.80 2.79 -18.99
C TYR A 760 1.50 3.35 -20.38
N ARG A 761 0.70 2.67 -21.22
CA ARG A 761 0.27 3.22 -22.51
C ARG A 761 -0.73 4.38 -22.40
N THR A 762 -1.39 4.56 -21.25
CA THR A 762 -2.27 5.72 -20.99
C THR A 762 -1.55 6.90 -20.32
N LEU A 763 -0.26 6.77 -20.00
CA LEU A 763 0.55 7.79 -19.32
C LEU A 763 1.73 8.34 -20.14
N ILE A 764 1.84 7.93 -21.42
CA ILE A 764 2.65 8.56 -22.47
C ILE A 764 1.67 9.20 -23.45
#